data_AF-A0AAD5CUZ2-F1
#
_entry.id   AF-A0AAD5CUZ2-F1
#
_cell.length_a   1.000
_cell.length_b   1.000
_cell.length_c   1.000
_cell.angle_alpha   90.00
_cell.angle_beta   90.00
_cell.angle_gamma   90.00
#
_symmetry.space_group_name_H-M   'P 1'
#
loop_
_entity.id
_entity.type
_entity.pdbx_description
1 polymer ?
#
loop_
_entity_poly.entity_id
_entity_poly.type
_entity_poly.pdbx_seq_one_letter_code
_entity_poly.pdbx_strand_id
1 'polypeptide(L)'
;DSSDGWRIGEFRRSLPAYKEKDLILNAISQNQVVIISGETGCGKTTQIPQFILESEIDSLRGATCSIICTQPRRISAMSVSERIATERGEKLGETVGYKVRLEGMKGRDTRLLFCTTGILLRRLLIDRNLKGVTHVIVDEIHERGMNEDFLLIVLKELLPRRPDLRVVLMSATLDANLFSSYFGGAPSVNIPGFTHPVQSYFLEDVLEKTGYRLTAENQIDDYGQERPWKSNKQFIRKRKSQIASAVEEALLSADFRNYSQQTRGSMSCWNPDCIGFNLIEFLLVTICENEKPGAVLVFMTGWDDISSLKEKLQAHPHLGDPARVLLLACHGSMASSEQRLIFEKPEGGVRKIVLATNMAETSITIDDVVYVIDCGKAKETSYDALNNTPCLLPSWISKVSAKQRRGRAGRVQPGECYHLYPRCVYNGFAEYQLPEILRTPLQSLCLQIKSLKLGSISEFLSKALQSPELLAVQNAIEYLKVIGALDESENLTVLGRYLSMLPVEPKLGKMLILGAIFNCLDPILTVVAGLSVKDPFLAPLDKKDLAEAAKAQFSRNHSDHIALVRAYEGWKVAEYELTGYEYCWKNFLSAQSMKTIYSLRQEFQSQLKDTGLIDGNITIYNTWSYDENLLRAVICYGLYPGICSVVQNEKSFSLKTMEDGQVHLHSNSVNARDSKIPYPWLVFNEKIKVNSIFLRDSTAISDSVLLLFGGTLSKGDIDGHLKMMGGYLEFFMDPGLAKMYQSLRRELDELFQCKLMNPRMDIHTHHELLSAIRLLLPEDKCNGKFVFNRQVLYKDSKPYIASAPPPAPPGSRLESGPGGDNPKSQLQTLLTRAGCAAPTYRTTQLPDNQFRSICEFNGMQITGHPCHNKKQAEKDAAAEALERLTGGNNAGRDSIGNTSTMLKKSKKSHN
;
A
#
# COMPACT_ATOMS: atom_id res chain seq x y z
N ASP A 1 24.52 -5.46 -42.00
CA ASP A 1 25.25 -6.66 -42.44
C ASP A 1 26.16 -7.32 -41.39
N SER A 2 25.96 -7.10 -40.09
CA SER A 2 26.64 -7.90 -39.05
C SER A 2 25.87 -9.20 -38.78
N SER A 3 26.59 -10.30 -38.52
CA SER A 3 26.00 -11.60 -38.12
C SER A 3 25.07 -11.47 -36.91
N ASP A 4 25.41 -10.59 -35.97
CA ASP A 4 24.59 -10.31 -34.79
C ASP A 4 23.28 -9.60 -35.15
N GLY A 5 23.31 -8.66 -36.09
CA GLY A 5 22.11 -7.98 -36.58
C GLY A 5 21.13 -8.94 -37.27
N TRP A 6 21.65 -9.90 -38.05
CA TRP A 6 20.84 -10.96 -38.64
C TRP A 6 20.18 -11.85 -37.57
N ARG A 7 20.95 -12.32 -36.59
CA ARG A 7 20.45 -13.15 -35.48
C ARG A 7 19.35 -12.44 -34.68
N ILE A 8 19.54 -11.15 -34.39
CA ILE A 8 18.55 -10.33 -33.69
C ILE A 8 17.29 -10.15 -34.56
N GLY A 9 17.45 -9.91 -35.85
CA GLY A 9 16.34 -9.80 -36.80
C GLY A 9 15.49 -11.07 -36.87
N GLU A 10 16.11 -12.25 -36.94
CA GLU A 10 15.42 -13.53 -36.90
C GLU A 10 14.67 -13.74 -35.57
N PHE A 11 15.31 -13.42 -34.45
CA PHE A 11 14.65 -13.49 -33.14
C PHE A 11 13.41 -12.60 -33.08
N ARG A 12 13.50 -11.34 -33.52
CA ARG A 12 12.34 -10.41 -33.57
C ARG A 12 11.21 -10.98 -34.43
N ARG A 13 11.53 -11.56 -35.59
CA ARG A 13 10.56 -12.20 -36.50
C ARG A 13 9.90 -13.45 -35.91
N SER A 14 10.56 -14.15 -35.00
CA SER A 14 9.97 -15.32 -34.33
C SER A 14 8.89 -14.95 -33.29
N LEU A 15 8.87 -13.71 -32.80
CA LEU A 15 7.93 -13.27 -31.77
C LEU A 15 6.50 -13.16 -32.34
N PRO A 16 5.46 -13.57 -31.60
CA PRO A 16 4.07 -13.49 -32.06
C PRO A 16 3.63 -12.08 -32.47
N ALA A 17 4.07 -11.03 -31.74
CA ALA A 17 3.74 -9.66 -32.08
C ALA A 17 4.22 -9.25 -33.49
N TYR A 18 5.29 -9.85 -34.01
CA TYR A 18 5.78 -9.54 -35.35
C TYR A 18 4.83 -10.04 -36.44
N LYS A 19 4.15 -11.17 -36.22
CA LYS A 19 3.17 -11.73 -37.16
C LYS A 19 1.94 -10.83 -37.31
N GLU A 20 1.60 -10.12 -36.24
CA GLU A 20 0.47 -9.19 -36.19
C GLU A 20 0.88 -7.73 -36.49
N LYS A 21 2.13 -7.48 -36.94
CA LYS A 21 2.70 -6.13 -37.11
C LYS A 21 1.80 -5.22 -37.96
N ASP A 22 1.37 -5.69 -39.13
CA ASP A 22 0.60 -4.87 -40.07
C ASP A 22 -0.81 -4.56 -39.53
N LEU A 23 -1.44 -5.54 -38.88
CA LEU A 23 -2.75 -5.37 -38.24
C LEU A 23 -2.68 -4.33 -37.11
N ILE A 24 -1.64 -4.40 -36.28
CA ILE A 24 -1.39 -3.43 -35.19
C ILE A 24 -1.19 -2.02 -35.74
N LEU A 25 -0.31 -1.85 -36.74
CA LEU A 25 -0.02 -0.53 -37.33
C LEU A 25 -1.25 0.06 -38.02
N ASN A 26 -2.03 -0.75 -38.74
CA ASN A 26 -3.28 -0.33 -39.36
C ASN A 26 -4.28 0.16 -38.29
N ALA A 27 -4.46 -0.60 -37.20
CA ALA A 27 -5.35 -0.20 -36.12
C ALA A 27 -4.93 1.15 -35.50
N ILE A 28 -3.63 1.35 -35.24
CA ILE A 28 -3.08 2.59 -34.64
C ILE A 28 -3.25 3.79 -35.58
N SER A 29 -3.04 3.61 -36.89
CA SER A 29 -3.20 4.69 -37.86
C SER A 29 -4.67 5.14 -38.01
N GLN A 30 -5.61 4.19 -37.96
CA GLN A 30 -7.03 4.45 -38.17
C GLN A 30 -7.77 4.96 -36.93
N ASN A 31 -7.26 4.68 -35.72
CA ASN A 31 -7.96 4.96 -34.47
C ASN A 31 -7.11 5.83 -33.55
N GLN A 32 -7.76 6.74 -32.81
CA GLN A 32 -7.05 7.59 -31.85
C GLN A 32 -6.58 6.80 -30.61
N VAL A 33 -7.36 5.80 -30.21
CA VAL A 33 -7.07 4.89 -29.09
C VAL A 33 -7.14 3.44 -29.59
N VAL A 34 -6.14 2.63 -29.27
CA VAL A 34 -6.13 1.19 -29.57
C VAL A 34 -5.71 0.41 -28.33
N ILE A 35 -6.39 -0.70 -28.07
CA ILE A 35 -6.03 -1.63 -27.00
C ILE A 35 -5.34 -2.83 -27.61
N ILE A 36 -4.18 -3.19 -27.09
CA ILE A 36 -3.42 -4.35 -27.54
C ILE A 36 -3.29 -5.32 -26.37
N SER A 37 -3.98 -6.45 -26.49
CA SER A 37 -3.94 -7.54 -25.53
C SER A 37 -3.03 -8.65 -26.05
N GLY A 38 -2.35 -9.35 -25.15
CA GLY A 38 -1.61 -10.56 -25.49
C GLY A 38 -0.85 -11.08 -24.29
N GLU A 39 -0.58 -12.37 -24.20
CA GLU A 39 0.04 -12.94 -22.99
C GLU A 39 1.49 -12.46 -22.78
N THR A 40 2.05 -12.69 -21.60
CA THR A 40 3.46 -12.38 -21.33
C THR A 40 4.36 -13.16 -22.29
N GLY A 41 5.39 -12.50 -22.84
CA GLY A 41 6.33 -13.13 -23.78
C GLY A 41 5.97 -13.01 -25.26
N CYS A 42 4.78 -12.50 -25.61
CA CYS A 42 4.42 -12.32 -27.03
C CYS A 42 5.14 -11.15 -27.74
N GLY A 43 5.88 -10.31 -27.00
CA GLY A 43 6.72 -9.24 -27.55
C GLY A 43 6.10 -7.83 -27.57
N LYS A 44 4.95 -7.60 -26.92
CA LYS A 44 4.26 -6.28 -26.91
C LYS A 44 5.18 -5.11 -26.57
N THR A 45 5.72 -5.15 -25.36
CA THR A 45 6.52 -4.08 -24.76
C THR A 45 7.78 -3.73 -25.55
N THR A 46 8.44 -4.74 -26.14
CA THR A 46 9.69 -4.53 -26.90
C THR A 46 9.43 -4.20 -28.36
N GLN A 47 8.41 -4.78 -28.99
CA GLN A 47 8.25 -4.70 -30.44
C GLN A 47 7.29 -3.60 -30.91
N ILE A 48 6.16 -3.37 -30.23
CA ILE A 48 5.13 -2.42 -30.69
C ILE A 48 5.68 -0.99 -30.80
N PRO A 49 6.43 -0.45 -29.81
CA PRO A 49 7.00 0.88 -29.94
C PRO A 49 8.01 0.98 -31.10
N GLN A 50 8.76 -0.10 -31.38
CA GLN A 50 9.66 -0.17 -32.53
C GLN A 50 8.90 -0.18 -33.85
N PHE A 51 7.81 -0.94 -33.96
CA PHE A 51 7.00 -0.99 -35.18
C PHE A 51 6.44 0.39 -35.54
N ILE A 52 5.94 1.13 -34.56
CA ILE A 52 5.43 2.49 -34.75
C ILE A 52 6.57 3.40 -35.24
N LEU A 53 7.73 3.37 -34.57
CA LEU A 53 8.87 4.20 -34.95
C LEU A 53 9.39 3.88 -36.35
N GLU A 54 9.55 2.59 -36.68
CA GLU A 54 9.95 2.11 -38.00
C GLU A 54 8.96 2.55 -39.08
N SER A 55 7.65 2.36 -38.86
CA SER A 55 6.61 2.78 -39.81
C SER A 55 6.59 4.29 -40.06
N GLU A 56 6.80 5.09 -39.02
CA GLU A 56 6.90 6.55 -39.15
C GLU A 56 8.20 6.97 -39.87
N ILE A 57 9.31 6.24 -39.70
CA ILE A 57 10.54 6.46 -40.47
C ILE A 57 10.32 6.13 -41.94
N ASP A 58 9.73 4.97 -42.25
CA ASP A 58 9.41 4.53 -43.61
C ASP A 58 8.46 5.50 -44.31
N SER A 59 7.58 6.14 -43.52
CA SER A 59 6.67 7.19 -44.00
C SER A 59 7.28 8.60 -44.04
N LEU A 60 8.60 8.74 -43.89
CA LEU A 60 9.35 10.01 -43.87
C LEU A 60 8.93 11.00 -42.76
N ARG A 61 8.33 10.51 -41.67
CA ARG A 61 7.91 11.28 -40.48
C ARG A 61 8.74 10.95 -39.23
N GLY A 62 9.82 10.18 -39.36
CA GLY A 62 10.67 9.77 -38.24
C GLY A 62 11.24 10.94 -37.42
N ALA A 63 11.56 12.07 -38.05
CA ALA A 63 12.08 13.25 -37.36
C ALA A 63 11.03 13.99 -36.50
N THR A 64 9.74 13.84 -36.81
CA THR A 64 8.62 14.41 -36.04
C THR A 64 8.02 13.41 -35.06
N CYS A 65 8.27 12.11 -35.25
CA CYS A 65 7.80 11.06 -34.37
C CYS A 65 8.42 11.22 -32.96
N SER A 66 7.56 11.15 -31.95
CA SER A 66 7.97 11.10 -30.55
C SER A 66 6.98 10.23 -29.78
N ILE A 67 7.50 9.15 -29.23
CA ILE A 67 6.77 8.09 -28.53
C ILE A 67 7.20 8.10 -27.07
N ILE A 68 6.22 8.16 -26.17
CA ILE A 68 6.44 7.91 -24.74
C ILE A 68 5.78 6.59 -24.39
N CYS A 69 6.54 5.65 -23.84
CA CYS A 69 6.00 4.40 -23.31
C CYS A 69 6.12 4.39 -21.78
N THR A 70 5.00 4.36 -21.07
CA THR A 70 5.01 4.24 -19.62
C THR A 70 5.20 2.80 -19.19
N GLN A 71 5.91 2.61 -18.09
CA GLN A 71 6.12 1.35 -17.40
C GLN A 71 5.76 1.52 -15.92
N PRO A 72 5.12 0.54 -15.26
CA PRO A 72 4.77 0.66 -13.85
C PRO A 72 6.01 0.70 -12.94
N ARG A 73 7.13 0.10 -13.38
CA ARG A 73 8.34 -0.09 -12.56
C ARG A 73 9.58 0.53 -13.19
N ARG A 74 10.46 1.06 -12.34
CA ARG A 74 11.74 1.67 -12.74
C ARG A 74 12.63 0.67 -13.50
N ILE A 75 12.79 -0.53 -12.96
CA ILE A 75 13.62 -1.59 -13.55
C ILE A 75 13.11 -1.96 -14.94
N SER A 76 11.79 -2.07 -15.13
CA SER A 76 11.19 -2.35 -16.43
C SER A 76 11.49 -1.26 -17.45
N ALA A 77 11.33 0.02 -17.09
CA ALA A 77 11.65 1.13 -18.00
C ALA A 77 13.13 1.09 -18.46
N MET A 78 14.04 0.80 -17.54
CA MET A 78 15.47 0.72 -17.82
C MET A 78 15.80 -0.51 -18.69
N SER A 79 15.44 -1.70 -18.24
CA SER A 79 15.81 -2.96 -18.92
C SER A 79 15.17 -3.09 -20.31
N VAL A 80 13.93 -2.64 -20.49
CA VAL A 80 13.26 -2.62 -21.80
C VAL A 80 13.98 -1.64 -22.73
N SER A 81 14.33 -0.45 -22.26
CA SER A 81 15.04 0.52 -23.10
C SER A 81 16.42 0.03 -23.55
N GLU A 82 17.17 -0.61 -22.64
CA GLU A 82 18.49 -1.19 -22.93
C GLU A 82 18.39 -2.38 -23.89
N ARG A 83 17.38 -3.24 -23.70
CA ARG A 83 17.08 -4.34 -24.60
C ARG A 83 16.75 -3.85 -26.00
N ILE A 84 15.89 -2.84 -26.14
CA ILE A 84 15.50 -2.31 -27.45
C ILE A 84 16.68 -1.61 -28.12
N ALA A 85 17.50 -0.84 -27.39
CA ALA A 85 18.72 -0.25 -27.94
C ALA A 85 19.66 -1.34 -28.51
N THR A 86 19.82 -2.44 -27.78
CA THR A 86 20.60 -3.60 -28.23
C THR A 86 19.97 -4.25 -29.49
N GLU A 87 18.65 -4.42 -29.52
CA GLU A 87 17.93 -4.97 -30.68
C GLU A 87 18.06 -4.10 -31.94
N ARG A 88 18.29 -2.80 -31.76
CA ARG A 88 18.50 -1.83 -32.85
C ARG A 88 19.98 -1.65 -33.20
N GLY A 89 20.89 -2.28 -32.48
CA GLY A 89 22.33 -2.12 -32.68
C GLY A 89 22.86 -0.73 -32.33
N GLU A 90 22.18 0.00 -31.44
CA GLU A 90 22.52 1.36 -31.03
C GLU A 90 22.89 1.45 -29.55
N LYS A 91 23.51 2.57 -29.14
CA LYS A 91 23.74 2.84 -27.72
C LYS A 91 22.49 3.46 -27.09
N LEU A 92 22.24 3.10 -25.84
CA LEU A 92 21.17 3.70 -25.06
C LEU A 92 21.38 5.23 -24.95
N GLY A 93 20.32 6.00 -25.22
CA GLY A 93 20.35 7.45 -25.29
C GLY A 93 20.41 8.02 -26.72
N GLU A 94 20.58 7.17 -27.74
CA GLU A 94 20.42 7.55 -29.15
C GLU A 94 18.94 7.66 -29.51
N THR A 95 18.37 6.75 -30.31
CA THR A 95 16.95 6.83 -30.69
C THR A 95 16.02 6.34 -29.57
N VAL A 96 16.53 5.44 -28.73
CA VAL A 96 15.86 4.89 -27.54
C VAL A 96 16.50 5.43 -26.27
N GLY A 97 15.67 5.84 -25.32
CA GLY A 97 16.12 6.28 -24.01
C GLY A 97 15.11 5.97 -22.91
N TYR A 98 15.49 6.28 -21.68
CA TYR A 98 14.57 6.15 -20.55
C TYR A 98 14.67 7.34 -19.59
N LYS A 99 13.60 7.57 -18.83
CA LYS A 99 13.57 8.50 -17.71
C LYS A 99 12.80 7.90 -16.55
N VAL A 100 13.48 7.68 -15.43
CA VAL A 100 12.88 7.30 -14.15
C VAL A 100 13.20 8.37 -13.11
N ARG A 101 12.73 8.17 -11.87
CA ARG A 101 13.14 9.05 -10.77
C ARG A 101 14.65 8.89 -10.52
N LEU A 102 15.35 9.99 -10.24
CA LEU A 102 16.80 10.09 -10.01
C LEU A 102 17.72 9.80 -11.21
N GLU A 103 17.22 9.14 -12.25
CA GLU A 103 18.07 8.58 -13.31
C GLU A 103 17.39 8.69 -14.68
N GLY A 104 18.19 8.85 -15.73
CA GLY A 104 17.68 8.81 -17.09
C GLY A 104 18.76 9.01 -18.12
N MET A 105 18.59 8.38 -19.27
CA MET A 105 19.44 8.50 -20.44
C MET A 105 18.58 8.96 -21.61
N LYS A 106 18.80 10.19 -22.07
CA LYS A 106 18.08 10.79 -23.20
C LYS A 106 19.03 11.74 -23.95
N GLY A 107 19.24 11.46 -25.23
CA GLY A 107 19.97 12.34 -26.16
C GLY A 107 19.04 13.28 -26.93
N ARG A 108 19.64 14.05 -27.83
CA ARG A 108 18.92 14.96 -28.73
C ARG A 108 18.01 14.21 -29.71
N ASP A 109 18.46 13.04 -30.16
CA ASP A 109 17.81 12.24 -31.19
C ASP A 109 16.83 11.19 -30.64
N THR A 110 16.64 11.14 -29.31
CA THR A 110 15.74 10.18 -28.68
C THR A 110 14.29 10.42 -29.08
N ARG A 111 13.73 9.45 -29.80
CA ARG A 111 12.34 9.44 -30.28
C ARG A 111 11.46 8.49 -29.49
N LEU A 112 12.03 7.42 -28.94
CA LEU A 112 11.34 6.46 -28.09
C LEU A 112 11.83 6.59 -26.65
N LEU A 113 10.98 7.15 -25.78
CA LEU A 113 11.29 7.37 -24.37
C LEU A 113 10.47 6.43 -23.48
N PHE A 114 11.13 5.52 -22.78
CA PHE A 114 10.52 4.74 -21.70
C PHE A 114 10.54 5.52 -20.40
N CYS A 115 9.44 5.59 -19.67
CA CYS A 115 9.44 6.25 -18.36
C CYS A 115 8.49 5.59 -17.38
N THR A 116 8.64 5.87 -16.10
CA THR A 116 7.59 5.49 -15.15
C THR A 116 6.35 6.36 -15.34
N THR A 117 5.18 5.83 -15.02
CA THR A 117 3.89 6.56 -15.09
C THR A 117 3.95 7.90 -14.36
N GLY A 118 4.56 7.93 -13.17
CA GLY A 118 4.75 9.16 -12.39
C GLY A 118 5.62 10.24 -13.06
N ILE A 119 6.58 9.86 -13.93
CA ILE A 119 7.38 10.83 -14.70
C ILE A 119 6.52 11.52 -15.76
N LEU A 120 5.65 10.77 -16.44
CA LEU A 120 4.71 11.34 -17.41
C LEU A 120 3.69 12.25 -16.73
N LEU A 121 3.14 11.85 -15.58
CA LEU A 121 2.25 12.71 -14.78
C LEU A 121 2.93 14.02 -14.35
N ARG A 122 4.21 13.96 -13.97
CA ARG A 122 4.97 15.18 -13.67
C ARG A 122 5.21 16.05 -14.89
N ARG A 123 5.42 15.45 -16.07
CA ARG A 123 5.49 16.22 -17.32
C ARG A 123 4.17 16.92 -17.63
N LEU A 124 3.04 16.27 -17.38
CA LEU A 124 1.70 16.83 -17.55
C LEU A 124 1.40 18.01 -16.60
N LEU A 125 2.09 18.12 -15.45
CA LEU A 125 2.03 19.31 -14.59
C LEU A 125 2.53 20.57 -15.31
N ILE A 126 3.57 20.43 -16.12
CA ILE A 126 4.25 21.53 -16.82
C ILE A 126 3.64 21.74 -18.22
N ASP A 127 3.46 20.64 -18.95
CA ASP A 127 2.95 20.61 -20.33
C ASP A 127 1.68 19.78 -20.40
N ARG A 128 0.54 20.43 -20.12
CA ARG A 128 -0.80 19.82 -20.10
C ARG A 128 -1.22 19.24 -21.44
N ASN A 129 -0.65 19.72 -22.54
CA ASN A 129 -1.01 19.30 -23.88
C ASN A 129 -0.07 18.23 -24.43
N LEU A 130 1.04 17.90 -23.76
CA LEU A 130 2.10 17.04 -24.29
C LEU A 130 2.58 17.47 -25.69
N LYS A 131 2.91 18.74 -25.85
CA LYS A 131 3.35 19.31 -27.13
C LYS A 131 4.55 18.53 -27.69
N GLY A 132 4.48 18.24 -28.99
CA GLY A 132 5.52 17.48 -29.71
C GLY A 132 5.50 15.97 -29.48
N VAL A 133 4.67 15.45 -28.56
CA VAL A 133 4.45 14.00 -28.43
C VAL A 133 3.39 13.56 -29.44
N THR A 134 3.71 12.50 -30.19
CA THR A 134 2.84 11.93 -31.23
C THR A 134 2.09 10.70 -30.74
N HIS A 135 2.74 9.88 -29.91
CA HIS A 135 2.21 8.63 -29.41
C HIS A 135 2.47 8.51 -27.90
N VAL A 136 1.45 8.12 -27.14
CA VAL A 136 1.58 7.70 -25.75
C VAL A 136 1.16 6.24 -25.64
N ILE A 137 2.06 5.40 -25.16
CA ILE A 137 1.82 3.99 -24.91
C ILE A 137 1.75 3.79 -23.40
N VAL A 138 0.63 3.28 -22.91
CA VAL A 138 0.49 2.90 -21.50
C VAL A 138 0.60 1.38 -21.42
N ASP A 139 1.75 0.89 -20.95
CA ASP A 139 1.99 -0.55 -20.82
C ASP A 139 1.49 -1.10 -19.48
N GLU A 140 1.27 -2.42 -19.44
CA GLU A 140 0.92 -3.18 -18.24
C GLU A 140 -0.36 -2.65 -17.53
N ILE A 141 -1.34 -2.13 -18.27
CA ILE A 141 -2.57 -1.51 -17.71
C ILE A 141 -3.39 -2.45 -16.82
N HIS A 142 -3.19 -3.76 -16.96
CA HIS A 142 -3.84 -4.79 -16.15
C HIS A 142 -3.32 -4.88 -14.71
N GLU A 143 -2.17 -4.28 -14.38
CA GLU A 143 -1.72 -4.16 -12.99
C GLU A 143 -2.61 -3.20 -12.19
N ARG A 144 -3.39 -2.33 -12.86
CA ARG A 144 -4.38 -1.41 -12.24
C ARG A 144 -3.82 -0.61 -11.06
N GLY A 145 -2.58 -0.13 -11.22
CA GLY A 145 -1.91 0.72 -10.26
C GLY A 145 -2.54 2.12 -10.19
N MET A 146 -2.29 2.83 -9.09
CA MET A 146 -2.94 4.12 -8.82
C MET A 146 -2.57 5.18 -9.87
N ASN A 147 -1.30 5.24 -10.27
CA ASN A 147 -0.84 6.24 -11.23
C ASN A 147 -1.32 5.91 -12.65
N GLU A 148 -1.47 4.63 -12.99
CA GLU A 148 -1.95 4.14 -14.27
C GLU A 148 -3.41 4.55 -14.46
N ASP A 149 -4.29 4.20 -13.51
CA ASP A 149 -5.70 4.58 -13.55
C ASP A 149 -5.86 6.12 -13.58
N PHE A 150 -5.03 6.85 -12.82
CA PHE A 150 -5.00 8.32 -12.87
C PHE A 150 -4.60 8.87 -14.24
N LEU A 151 -3.54 8.33 -14.84
CA LEU A 151 -3.08 8.72 -16.16
C LEU A 151 -4.17 8.48 -17.22
N LEU A 152 -4.93 7.38 -17.12
CA LEU A 152 -6.00 7.08 -18.05
C LEU A 152 -7.12 8.15 -18.03
N ILE A 153 -7.47 8.67 -16.85
CA ILE A 153 -8.43 9.79 -16.73
C ILE A 153 -7.88 11.02 -17.45
N VAL A 154 -6.62 11.39 -17.17
CA VAL A 154 -5.99 12.59 -17.75
C VAL A 154 -5.85 12.46 -19.26
N LEU A 155 -5.46 11.30 -19.78
CA LEU A 155 -5.38 11.05 -21.22
C LEU A 155 -6.76 11.13 -21.86
N LYS A 156 -7.79 10.53 -21.26
CA LYS A 156 -9.17 10.59 -21.78
C LYS A 156 -9.67 12.03 -21.89
N GLU A 157 -9.36 12.91 -20.94
CA GLU A 157 -9.70 14.34 -21.02
C GLU A 157 -8.83 15.12 -22.02
N LEU A 158 -7.60 14.66 -22.29
CA LEU A 158 -6.68 15.28 -23.25
C LEU A 158 -7.04 14.97 -24.71
N LEU A 159 -7.52 13.75 -25.00
CA LEU A 159 -7.78 13.28 -26.36
C LEU A 159 -8.69 14.22 -27.19
N PRO A 160 -9.79 14.79 -26.66
CA PRO A 160 -10.60 15.76 -27.40
C PRO A 160 -9.86 17.05 -27.77
N ARG A 161 -8.81 17.42 -27.01
CA ARG A 161 -7.99 18.62 -27.24
C ARG A 161 -6.80 18.36 -28.17
N ARG A 162 -6.42 17.09 -28.36
CA ARG A 162 -5.28 16.63 -29.18
C ARG A 162 -5.75 15.51 -30.13
N PRO A 163 -6.53 15.84 -31.18
CA PRO A 163 -7.01 14.84 -32.15
C PRO A 163 -5.87 14.14 -32.91
N ASP A 164 -4.69 14.75 -32.95
CA ASP A 164 -3.47 14.23 -33.56
C ASP A 164 -2.73 13.20 -32.67
N LEU A 165 -2.94 13.22 -31.35
CA LEU A 165 -2.28 12.33 -30.41
C LEU A 165 -2.88 10.93 -30.49
N ARG A 166 -2.02 9.92 -30.62
CA ARG A 166 -2.41 8.50 -30.58
C ARG A 166 -2.10 7.88 -29.23
N VAL A 167 -3.03 7.10 -28.69
CA VAL A 167 -2.86 6.39 -27.42
C VAL A 167 -2.97 4.88 -27.65
N VAL A 168 -1.97 4.14 -27.17
CA VAL A 168 -1.94 2.68 -27.23
C VAL A 168 -1.95 2.13 -25.81
N LEU A 169 -2.91 1.28 -25.50
CA LEU A 169 -3.06 0.66 -24.19
C LEU A 169 -2.66 -0.81 -24.29
N MET A 170 -1.61 -1.24 -23.58
CA MET A 170 -1.12 -2.61 -23.65
C MET A 170 -1.46 -3.39 -22.39
N SER A 171 -2.02 -4.59 -22.57
CA SER A 171 -2.44 -5.48 -21.48
C SER A 171 -1.92 -6.90 -21.67
N ALA A 172 -1.48 -7.54 -20.58
CA ALA A 172 -1.13 -8.97 -20.59
C ALA A 172 -2.36 -9.88 -20.47
N THR A 173 -3.53 -9.32 -20.14
CA THR A 173 -4.78 -10.05 -19.90
C THR A 173 -5.82 -9.78 -20.98
N LEU A 174 -6.81 -10.67 -21.07
CA LEU A 174 -7.89 -10.61 -22.07
C LEU A 174 -9.02 -9.64 -21.70
N ASP A 175 -8.90 -8.84 -20.62
CA ASP A 175 -9.92 -7.86 -20.24
C ASP A 175 -9.86 -6.56 -21.07
N ALA A 176 -9.80 -6.69 -22.39
CA ALA A 176 -9.80 -5.54 -23.28
C ALA A 176 -11.14 -4.78 -23.24
N ASN A 177 -12.22 -5.45 -22.83
CA ASN A 177 -13.58 -4.90 -22.88
C ASN A 177 -13.79 -3.76 -21.89
N LEU A 178 -13.24 -3.87 -20.67
CA LEU A 178 -13.32 -2.81 -19.67
C LEU A 178 -12.67 -1.51 -20.17
N PHE A 179 -11.46 -1.61 -20.70
CA PHE A 179 -10.74 -0.46 -21.26
C PHE A 179 -11.39 0.07 -22.55
N SER A 180 -11.89 -0.82 -23.41
CA SER A 180 -12.57 -0.46 -24.66
C SER A 180 -13.82 0.37 -24.36
N SER A 181 -14.65 -0.10 -23.44
CA SER A 181 -15.85 0.61 -22.98
C SER A 181 -15.52 1.97 -22.39
N TYR A 182 -14.45 2.05 -21.58
CA TYR A 182 -14.02 3.31 -20.99
C TYR A 182 -13.56 4.36 -22.01
N PHE A 183 -12.91 3.94 -23.10
CA PHE A 183 -12.47 4.80 -24.20
C PHE A 183 -13.49 4.86 -25.36
N GLY A 184 -14.78 4.60 -25.09
CA GLY A 184 -15.85 4.82 -26.07
C GLY A 184 -15.92 3.76 -27.18
N GLY A 185 -15.58 2.52 -26.88
CA GLY A 185 -15.58 1.41 -27.84
C GLY A 185 -14.29 1.29 -28.64
N ALA A 186 -13.15 1.71 -28.08
CA ALA A 186 -11.85 1.64 -28.76
C ALA A 186 -11.54 0.19 -29.22
N PRO A 187 -11.03 -0.01 -30.44
CA PRO A 187 -10.78 -1.35 -30.96
C PRO A 187 -9.69 -2.07 -30.17
N SER A 188 -9.86 -3.38 -30.03
CA SER A 188 -8.89 -4.27 -29.41
C SER A 188 -8.24 -5.19 -30.43
N VAL A 189 -6.92 -5.33 -30.33
CA VAL A 189 -6.11 -6.26 -31.11
C VAL A 189 -5.55 -7.31 -30.15
N ASN A 190 -5.76 -8.59 -30.45
CA ASN A 190 -5.27 -9.69 -29.64
C ASN A 190 -4.06 -10.36 -30.30
N ILE A 191 -2.92 -10.35 -29.62
CA ILE A 191 -1.71 -11.05 -30.03
C ILE A 191 -1.68 -12.42 -29.36
N PRO A 192 -1.64 -13.52 -30.13
CA PRO A 192 -1.57 -14.85 -29.56
C PRO A 192 -0.32 -15.03 -28.69
N GLY A 193 -0.48 -15.67 -27.53
CA GLY A 193 0.63 -15.99 -26.63
C GLY A 193 1.55 -17.07 -27.21
N PHE A 194 2.83 -17.04 -26.81
CA PHE A 194 3.75 -18.16 -26.99
C PHE A 194 4.23 -18.57 -25.60
N THR A 195 3.57 -19.58 -25.02
CA THR A 195 4.04 -20.28 -23.82
C THR A 195 4.02 -21.77 -24.12
N HIS A 196 5.06 -22.48 -23.70
CA HIS A 196 5.02 -23.93 -23.72
C HIS A 196 3.85 -24.44 -22.88
N PRO A 197 3.25 -25.58 -23.23
CA PRO A 197 2.12 -26.12 -22.49
C PRO A 197 2.53 -26.36 -21.03
N VAL A 198 1.70 -25.86 -20.10
CA VAL A 198 1.87 -26.08 -18.65
C VAL A 198 0.73 -26.94 -18.16
N GLN A 199 1.04 -28.12 -17.63
CA GLN A 199 0.05 -28.99 -17.01
C GLN A 199 -0.28 -28.46 -15.62
N SER A 200 -1.57 -28.32 -15.31
CA SER A 200 -2.05 -27.82 -14.01
C SER A 200 -2.71 -28.92 -13.22
N TYR A 201 -2.37 -29.02 -11.95
CA TYR A 201 -2.96 -29.95 -10.99
C TYR A 201 -3.56 -29.14 -9.85
N PHE A 202 -4.86 -29.30 -9.58
CA PHE A 202 -5.49 -28.78 -8.37
C PHE A 202 -5.23 -29.73 -7.20
N LEU A 203 -5.53 -29.30 -5.97
CA LEU A 203 -5.19 -30.08 -4.77
C LEU A 203 -5.66 -31.54 -4.84
N GLU A 204 -6.90 -31.77 -5.26
CA GLU A 204 -7.44 -33.12 -5.44
C GLU A 204 -6.67 -33.95 -6.48
N ASP A 205 -6.19 -33.33 -7.56
CA ASP A 205 -5.36 -33.98 -8.58
C ASP A 205 -3.97 -34.30 -8.03
N VAL A 206 -3.40 -33.41 -7.22
CA VAL A 206 -2.10 -33.58 -6.57
C VAL A 206 -2.14 -34.75 -5.58
N LEU A 207 -3.17 -34.81 -4.74
CA LEU A 207 -3.34 -35.87 -3.75
C LEU A 207 -3.55 -37.24 -4.42
N GLU A 208 -4.32 -37.27 -5.51
CA GLU A 208 -4.56 -38.49 -6.29
C GLU A 208 -3.27 -38.97 -6.99
N LYS A 209 -2.54 -38.07 -7.66
CA LYS A 209 -1.29 -38.39 -8.38
C LYS A 209 -0.20 -38.89 -7.42
N THR A 210 -0.10 -38.28 -6.25
CA THR A 210 1.01 -38.54 -5.31
C THR A 210 0.70 -39.59 -4.24
N GLY A 211 -0.59 -39.85 -3.99
CA GLY A 211 -1.02 -40.68 -2.86
C GLY A 211 -0.79 -40.05 -1.49
N TYR A 212 -0.44 -38.75 -1.42
CA TYR A 212 -0.27 -38.06 -0.14
C TYR A 212 -1.59 -37.99 0.63
N ARG A 213 -1.57 -38.29 1.93
CA ARG A 213 -2.77 -38.24 2.79
C ARG A 213 -2.75 -36.98 3.65
N LEU A 214 -3.79 -36.16 3.53
CA LEU A 214 -3.99 -35.06 4.47
C LEU A 214 -4.66 -35.58 5.74
N THR A 215 -4.14 -35.18 6.89
CA THR A 215 -4.69 -35.49 8.22
C THR A 215 -4.75 -34.21 9.04
N ALA A 216 -5.56 -34.18 10.10
CA ALA A 216 -5.63 -33.02 10.98
C ALA A 216 -4.26 -32.62 11.57
N GLU A 217 -3.36 -33.58 11.76
CA GLU A 217 -2.02 -33.38 12.34
C GLU A 217 -1.04 -32.76 11.32
N ASN A 218 -1.07 -33.21 10.05
CA ASN A 218 -0.17 -32.69 9.02
C ASN A 218 -0.71 -31.45 8.29
N GLN A 219 -1.92 -31.00 8.63
CA GLN A 219 -2.54 -29.75 8.19
C GLN A 219 -2.31 -28.61 9.19
N ILE A 220 -1.16 -28.63 9.87
CA ILE A 220 -0.68 -27.56 10.74
C ILE A 220 0.69 -27.14 10.22
N ASP A 221 0.86 -25.84 9.98
CA ASP A 221 2.16 -25.31 9.57
C ASP A 221 3.02 -25.09 10.81
N ASP A 222 4.21 -25.70 10.83
CA ASP A 222 5.16 -25.52 11.93
C ASP A 222 5.94 -24.21 11.76
N TYR A 223 5.64 -23.24 12.61
CA TYR A 223 6.36 -21.96 12.70
C TYR A 223 7.43 -21.95 13.82
N GLY A 224 7.69 -23.10 14.46
CA GLY A 224 8.63 -23.24 15.57
C GLY A 224 8.12 -22.66 16.89
N GLN A 225 8.87 -22.92 17.97
CA GLN A 225 8.49 -22.51 19.33
C GLN A 225 8.55 -20.99 19.56
N GLU A 226 9.27 -20.23 18.73
CA GLU A 226 9.40 -18.78 18.88
C GLU A 226 8.17 -17.99 18.40
N ARG A 227 7.24 -18.61 17.66
CA ARG A 227 6.10 -17.92 17.03
C ARG A 227 4.74 -18.58 17.35
N PRO A 228 4.44 -18.86 18.64
CA PRO A 228 3.26 -19.63 19.03
C PRO A 228 1.94 -18.93 18.70
N TRP A 229 1.94 -17.59 18.53
CA TRP A 229 0.73 -16.85 18.16
C TRP A 229 0.21 -17.19 16.75
N LYS A 230 1.08 -17.66 15.83
CA LYS A 230 0.64 -18.04 14.49
C LYS A 230 0.00 -19.42 14.51
N SER A 231 0.62 -20.38 15.20
CA SER A 231 0.06 -21.71 15.42
C SER A 231 -1.26 -21.63 16.19
N ASN A 232 -1.32 -20.86 17.29
CA ASN A 232 -2.55 -20.65 18.08
C ASN A 232 -3.68 -19.96 17.29
N LYS A 233 -3.38 -19.16 16.27
CA LYS A 233 -4.40 -18.56 15.40
C LYS A 233 -5.08 -19.58 14.48
N GLN A 234 -4.37 -20.63 14.06
CA GLN A 234 -4.97 -21.72 13.29
C GLN A 234 -6.00 -22.52 14.13
N PHE A 235 -5.83 -22.52 15.47
CA PHE A 235 -6.78 -23.15 16.40
C PHE A 235 -7.96 -22.24 16.81
N ILE A 236 -7.81 -20.91 16.76
CA ILE A 236 -8.84 -19.95 17.23
C ILE A 236 -9.68 -19.44 16.05
N ARG A 237 -10.87 -20.03 15.86
CA ARG A 237 -11.92 -19.55 14.94
C ARG A 237 -12.34 -18.10 15.27
N LYS A 238 -11.73 -17.09 14.64
CA LYS A 238 -12.26 -15.71 14.60
C LYS A 238 -13.16 -15.49 13.38
N ARG A 239 -14.02 -14.45 13.46
CA ARG A 239 -15.02 -14.04 12.45
C ARG A 239 -14.51 -14.26 11.02
N LYS A 240 -15.24 -15.09 10.29
CA LYS A 240 -14.93 -15.49 8.91
C LYS A 240 -15.03 -14.28 7.97
N SER A 241 -14.02 -14.11 7.13
CA SER A 241 -14.09 -13.24 5.96
C SER A 241 -15.22 -13.71 5.03
N GLN A 242 -15.83 -12.80 4.27
CA GLN A 242 -16.81 -13.17 3.23
C GLN A 242 -16.24 -14.21 2.26
N ILE A 243 -14.95 -14.10 1.92
CA ILE A 243 -14.26 -15.04 1.04
C ILE A 243 -14.10 -16.41 1.72
N ALA A 244 -13.78 -16.45 3.01
CA ALA A 244 -13.67 -17.72 3.76
C ALA A 244 -15.03 -18.45 3.83
N SER A 245 -16.14 -17.71 3.95
CA SER A 245 -17.48 -18.29 3.90
C SER A 245 -17.82 -18.85 2.52
N ALA A 246 -17.44 -18.17 1.44
CA ALA A 246 -17.66 -18.63 0.08
C ALA A 246 -16.82 -19.89 -0.24
N VAL A 247 -15.59 -19.96 0.29
CA VAL A 247 -14.73 -21.15 0.18
C VAL A 247 -15.35 -22.36 0.88
N GLU A 248 -15.86 -22.20 2.10
CA GLU A 248 -16.55 -23.28 2.80
C GLU A 248 -17.82 -23.73 2.08
N GLU A 249 -18.62 -22.80 1.56
CA GLU A 249 -19.81 -23.13 0.77
C GLU A 249 -19.44 -23.88 -0.52
N ALA A 250 -18.39 -23.42 -1.22
CA ALA A 250 -17.87 -24.10 -2.40
C ALA A 250 -17.39 -25.52 -2.08
N LEU A 251 -16.70 -25.73 -0.96
CA LEU A 251 -16.27 -27.05 -0.49
C LEU A 251 -17.46 -27.96 -0.16
N LEU A 252 -18.49 -27.45 0.51
CA LEU A 252 -19.70 -28.20 0.85
C LEU A 252 -20.48 -28.65 -0.40
N SER A 253 -20.45 -27.83 -1.45
CA SER A 253 -21.12 -28.11 -2.73
C SER A 253 -20.30 -28.97 -3.70
N ALA A 254 -19.01 -29.19 -3.43
CA ALA A 254 -18.10 -29.84 -4.36
C ALA A 254 -18.33 -31.36 -4.44
N ASP A 255 -18.36 -31.89 -5.66
CA ASP A 255 -18.44 -33.33 -5.91
C ASP A 255 -17.06 -33.92 -6.24
N PHE A 256 -16.55 -34.75 -5.33
CA PHE A 256 -15.28 -35.47 -5.48
C PHE A 256 -15.46 -36.96 -5.77
N ARG A 257 -16.65 -37.42 -6.19
CA ARG A 257 -16.94 -38.85 -6.43
C ARG A 257 -16.02 -39.52 -7.45
N ASN A 258 -15.47 -38.75 -8.37
CA ASN A 258 -14.53 -39.25 -9.40
C ASN A 258 -13.13 -39.53 -8.85
N TYR A 259 -12.83 -39.16 -7.59
CA TYR A 259 -11.54 -39.40 -6.94
C TYR A 259 -11.60 -40.59 -5.97
N SER A 260 -10.43 -41.17 -5.68
CA SER A 260 -10.30 -42.29 -4.75
C SER A 260 -10.87 -41.96 -3.36
N GLN A 261 -11.26 -42.98 -2.61
CA GLN A 261 -11.75 -42.80 -1.23
C GLN A 261 -10.70 -42.13 -0.33
N GLN A 262 -9.41 -42.38 -0.61
CA GLN A 262 -8.29 -41.76 0.09
C GLN A 262 -8.20 -40.26 -0.18
N THR A 263 -8.30 -39.85 -1.45
CA THR A 263 -8.31 -38.43 -1.83
C THR A 263 -9.50 -37.72 -1.24
N ARG A 264 -10.70 -38.32 -1.30
CA ARG A 264 -11.91 -37.78 -0.66
C ARG A 264 -11.74 -37.61 0.86
N GLY A 265 -11.15 -38.60 1.53
CA GLY A 265 -10.81 -38.50 2.96
C GLY A 265 -9.85 -37.34 3.24
N SER A 266 -8.78 -37.20 2.45
CA SER A 266 -7.80 -36.13 2.57
C SER A 266 -8.43 -34.74 2.36
N MET A 267 -9.30 -34.60 1.36
CA MET A 267 -10.03 -33.36 1.07
C MET A 267 -10.92 -32.92 2.24
N SER A 268 -11.50 -33.86 2.99
CA SER A 268 -12.28 -33.55 4.19
C SER A 268 -11.43 -33.01 5.35
N CYS A 269 -10.13 -33.29 5.35
CA CYS A 269 -9.18 -32.79 6.35
C CYS A 269 -8.47 -31.51 5.93
N TRP A 270 -8.64 -31.04 4.68
CA TRP A 270 -7.93 -29.86 4.18
C TRP A 270 -8.29 -28.61 4.96
N ASN A 271 -7.26 -27.87 5.41
CA ASN A 271 -7.44 -26.63 6.16
C ASN A 271 -7.14 -25.40 5.28
N PRO A 272 -8.14 -24.57 4.94
CA PRO A 272 -7.95 -23.40 4.10
C PRO A 272 -7.17 -22.27 4.78
N ASP A 273 -6.91 -22.31 6.09
CA ASP A 273 -6.11 -21.29 6.79
C ASP A 273 -4.60 -21.59 6.71
N CYS A 274 -4.21 -22.84 6.50
CA CYS A 274 -2.82 -23.25 6.37
C CYS A 274 -2.26 -22.96 4.97
N ILE A 275 -0.94 -22.96 4.86
CA ILE A 275 -0.17 -22.86 3.61
C ILE A 275 0.18 -24.27 3.10
N GLY A 276 0.39 -25.23 4.02
CA GLY A 276 0.63 -26.63 3.69
C GLY A 276 2.12 -26.98 3.66
N PHE A 277 2.90 -26.58 4.67
CA PHE A 277 4.35 -26.81 4.70
C PHE A 277 4.74 -28.28 4.48
N ASN A 278 4.00 -29.22 5.08
CA ASN A 278 4.24 -30.66 4.92
C ASN A 278 3.99 -31.14 3.48
N LEU A 279 2.95 -30.63 2.83
CA LEU A 279 2.65 -30.98 1.44
C LEU A 279 3.67 -30.36 0.48
N ILE A 280 4.10 -29.12 0.73
CA ILE A 280 5.15 -28.46 -0.06
C ILE A 280 6.45 -29.25 0.02
N GLU A 281 6.91 -29.60 1.23
CA GLU A 281 8.11 -30.41 1.42
C GLU A 281 8.03 -31.74 0.67
N PHE A 282 6.92 -32.47 0.82
CA PHE A 282 6.70 -33.73 0.11
C PHE A 282 6.73 -33.57 -1.42
N LEU A 283 6.10 -32.53 -1.96
CA LEU A 283 6.14 -32.25 -3.39
C LEU A 283 7.55 -31.89 -3.87
N LEU A 284 8.31 -31.12 -3.09
CA LEU A 284 9.69 -30.79 -3.42
C LEU A 284 10.56 -32.05 -3.47
N VAL A 285 10.43 -32.97 -2.51
CA VAL A 285 11.11 -34.28 -2.55
C VAL A 285 10.73 -35.04 -3.82
N THR A 286 9.43 -35.19 -4.08
CA THR A 286 8.90 -35.91 -5.24
C THR A 286 9.44 -35.34 -6.56
N ILE A 287 9.42 -34.01 -6.70
CA ILE A 287 9.93 -33.30 -7.87
C ILE A 287 11.45 -33.52 -8.02
N CYS A 288 12.21 -33.32 -6.95
CA CYS A 288 13.67 -33.49 -6.95
C CYS A 288 14.11 -34.92 -7.33
N GLU A 289 13.33 -35.94 -6.99
CA GLU A 289 13.68 -37.35 -7.22
C GLU A 289 13.14 -37.91 -8.53
N ASN A 290 11.90 -37.57 -8.92
CA ASN A 290 11.19 -38.27 -9.99
C ASN A 290 11.00 -37.43 -11.25
N GLU A 291 11.11 -36.10 -11.16
CA GLU A 291 10.76 -35.20 -12.26
C GLU A 291 11.99 -34.69 -13.02
N LYS A 292 11.79 -34.31 -14.29
CA LYS A 292 12.84 -33.83 -15.22
C LYS A 292 13.59 -32.59 -14.68
N PRO A 293 14.80 -32.28 -15.20
CA PRO A 293 15.54 -31.09 -14.77
C PRO A 293 14.77 -29.79 -14.97
N GLY A 294 14.85 -28.90 -13.98
CA GLY A 294 14.20 -27.59 -13.98
C GLY A 294 14.14 -26.98 -12.58
N ALA A 295 14.16 -25.65 -12.50
CA ALA A 295 14.01 -24.96 -11.23
C ALA A 295 12.56 -25.02 -10.73
N VAL A 296 12.40 -25.00 -9.41
CA VAL A 296 11.10 -24.96 -8.73
C VAL A 296 10.87 -23.57 -8.15
N LEU A 297 9.72 -22.98 -8.45
CA LEU A 297 9.27 -21.70 -7.90
C LEU A 297 8.06 -21.93 -7.00
N VAL A 298 8.18 -21.60 -5.71
CA VAL A 298 7.12 -21.77 -4.71
C VAL A 298 6.56 -20.40 -4.34
N PHE A 299 5.28 -20.16 -4.62
CA PHE A 299 4.59 -18.94 -4.21
C PHE A 299 4.02 -19.07 -2.80
N MET A 300 4.38 -18.14 -1.92
CA MET A 300 3.98 -18.04 -0.51
C MET A 300 3.49 -16.63 -0.16
N THR A 301 2.92 -16.43 1.04
CA THR A 301 2.29 -15.14 1.37
C THR A 301 3.27 -14.04 1.78
N GLY A 302 4.36 -14.38 2.46
CA GLY A 302 5.32 -13.39 2.96
C GLY A 302 6.51 -14.00 3.69
N TRP A 303 7.38 -13.11 4.19
CA TRP A 303 8.66 -13.48 4.80
C TRP A 303 8.56 -14.55 5.89
N ASP A 304 7.63 -14.41 6.83
CA ASP A 304 7.50 -15.36 7.94
C ASP A 304 7.25 -16.79 7.48
N ASP A 305 6.48 -16.97 6.40
CA ASP A 305 6.15 -18.30 5.90
C ASP A 305 7.35 -18.85 5.10
N ILE A 306 8.01 -17.98 4.32
CA ILE A 306 9.23 -18.30 3.57
C ILE A 306 10.35 -18.72 4.53
N SER A 307 10.57 -17.99 5.62
CA SER A 307 11.65 -18.28 6.57
C SER A 307 11.41 -19.60 7.29
N SER A 308 10.20 -19.82 7.81
CA SER A 308 9.89 -21.06 8.55
C SER A 308 9.93 -22.29 7.64
N LEU A 309 9.40 -22.19 6.41
CA LEU A 309 9.54 -23.29 5.45
C LEU A 309 11.01 -23.50 5.06
N LYS A 310 11.79 -22.44 4.83
CA LYS A 310 13.21 -22.56 4.49
C LYS A 310 13.99 -23.32 5.58
N GLU A 311 13.81 -22.94 6.84
CA GLU A 311 14.44 -23.61 7.99
C GLU A 311 14.07 -25.10 8.03
N LYS A 312 12.79 -25.43 7.82
CA LYS A 312 12.31 -26.81 7.75
C LYS A 312 12.96 -27.60 6.61
N LEU A 313 13.02 -27.02 5.41
CA LEU A 313 13.63 -27.67 4.25
C LEU A 313 15.15 -27.85 4.41
N GLN A 314 15.83 -26.91 5.07
CA GLN A 314 17.26 -27.02 5.38
C GLN A 314 17.57 -28.13 6.38
N ALA A 315 16.64 -28.42 7.30
CA ALA A 315 16.77 -29.53 8.23
C ALA A 315 16.51 -30.91 7.58
N HIS A 316 15.91 -30.95 6.39
CA HIS A 316 15.58 -32.20 5.71
C HIS A 316 16.81 -32.83 5.04
N PRO A 317 17.09 -34.14 5.22
CA PRO A 317 18.32 -34.79 4.73
C PRO A 317 18.59 -34.65 3.22
N HIS A 318 17.54 -34.60 2.40
CA HIS A 318 17.67 -34.52 0.94
C HIS A 318 17.55 -33.09 0.39
N LEU A 319 16.77 -32.22 1.05
CA LEU A 319 16.48 -30.88 0.54
C LEU A 319 17.42 -29.82 1.14
N GLY A 320 18.05 -30.13 2.28
CA GLY A 320 19.08 -29.32 2.90
C GLY A 320 20.49 -29.58 2.38
N ASP A 321 20.69 -30.63 1.57
CA ASP A 321 21.99 -30.98 0.99
C ASP A 321 22.40 -29.99 -0.12
N PRO A 322 23.43 -29.14 0.09
CA PRO A 322 23.86 -28.16 -0.89
C PRO A 322 24.40 -28.77 -2.19
N ALA A 323 24.83 -30.04 -2.16
CA ALA A 323 25.27 -30.77 -3.35
C ALA A 323 24.11 -31.19 -4.26
N ARG A 324 22.86 -31.14 -3.76
CA ARG A 324 21.65 -31.52 -4.51
C ARG A 324 20.71 -30.36 -4.73
N VAL A 325 20.62 -29.42 -3.79
CA VAL A 325 19.61 -28.35 -3.81
C VAL A 325 20.23 -27.00 -3.50
N LEU A 326 19.96 -26.03 -4.37
CA LEU A 326 20.19 -24.61 -4.10
C LEU A 326 18.89 -23.96 -3.63
N LEU A 327 18.75 -23.77 -2.32
CA LEU A 327 17.55 -23.21 -1.70
C LEU A 327 17.67 -21.69 -1.49
N LEU A 328 16.86 -20.94 -2.24
CA LEU A 328 16.85 -19.48 -2.23
C LEU A 328 15.51 -18.94 -1.73
N ALA A 329 15.56 -17.82 -1.02
CA ALA A 329 14.37 -17.02 -0.73
C ALA A 329 14.30 -15.84 -1.70
N CYS A 330 13.10 -15.38 -2.01
CA CYS A 330 12.84 -14.24 -2.87
C CYS A 330 11.77 -13.34 -2.24
N HIS A 331 12.21 -12.32 -1.51
CA HIS A 331 11.35 -11.35 -0.84
C HIS A 331 11.91 -9.93 -0.99
N GLY A 332 11.02 -8.92 -0.99
CA GLY A 332 11.39 -7.53 -1.21
C GLY A 332 12.30 -6.95 -0.12
N SER A 333 12.29 -7.55 1.07
CA SER A 333 13.17 -7.17 2.18
C SER A 333 14.59 -7.77 2.11
N MET A 334 14.90 -8.64 1.15
CA MET A 334 16.23 -9.28 1.04
C MET A 334 17.34 -8.36 0.52
N ALA A 335 18.59 -8.78 0.73
CA ALA A 335 19.78 -8.12 0.20
C ALA A 335 19.94 -8.38 -1.31
N SER A 336 20.47 -7.40 -2.04
CA SER A 336 20.59 -7.48 -3.51
C SER A 336 21.56 -8.56 -4.00
N SER A 337 22.53 -8.97 -3.18
CA SER A 337 23.47 -10.05 -3.52
C SER A 337 22.76 -11.40 -3.61
N GLU A 338 21.91 -11.74 -2.64
CA GLU A 338 21.12 -12.98 -2.65
C GLU A 338 20.11 -13.01 -3.81
N GLN A 339 19.56 -11.85 -4.18
CA GLN A 339 18.64 -11.76 -5.32
C GLN A 339 19.32 -12.03 -6.66
N ARG A 340 20.63 -11.74 -6.80
CA ARG A 340 21.37 -12.03 -8.04
C ARG A 340 21.51 -13.52 -8.30
N LEU A 341 21.75 -14.31 -7.24
CA LEU A 341 21.85 -15.77 -7.31
C LEU A 341 20.58 -16.43 -7.87
N ILE A 342 19.43 -15.78 -7.76
CA ILE A 342 18.15 -16.29 -8.29
C ILE A 342 18.21 -16.39 -9.83
N PHE A 343 18.91 -15.47 -10.50
CA PHE A 343 19.01 -15.43 -11.96
C PHE A 343 20.10 -16.35 -12.52
N GLU A 344 21.02 -16.79 -11.67
CA GLU A 344 22.10 -17.68 -12.07
C GLU A 344 21.59 -19.13 -12.18
N LYS A 345 22.09 -19.87 -13.18
CA LYS A 345 21.81 -21.30 -13.31
C LYS A 345 22.75 -22.07 -12.37
N PRO A 346 22.24 -23.02 -11.58
CA PRO A 346 23.07 -23.81 -10.70
C PRO A 346 24.01 -24.73 -11.50
N GLU A 347 25.06 -25.22 -10.83
CA GLU A 347 25.98 -26.22 -11.40
C GLU A 347 25.25 -27.54 -11.74
N GLY A 348 25.85 -28.34 -12.62
CA GLY A 348 25.24 -29.57 -13.12
C GLY A 348 24.89 -30.55 -11.99
N GLY A 349 23.62 -30.97 -11.92
CA GLY A 349 23.12 -31.90 -10.91
C GLY A 349 22.44 -31.25 -9.70
N VAL A 350 22.60 -29.93 -9.52
CA VAL A 350 21.95 -29.19 -8.43
C VAL A 350 20.61 -28.62 -8.89
N ARG A 351 19.53 -28.86 -8.13
CA ARG A 351 18.21 -28.28 -8.40
C ARG A 351 18.02 -26.98 -7.64
N LYS A 352 17.65 -25.91 -8.36
CA LYS A 352 17.32 -24.61 -7.76
C LYS A 352 15.88 -24.61 -7.26
N ILE A 353 15.66 -24.24 -6.00
CA ILE A 353 14.34 -24.04 -5.39
C ILE A 353 14.27 -22.60 -4.89
N VAL A 354 13.27 -21.85 -5.35
CA VAL A 354 13.06 -20.44 -5.01
C VAL A 354 11.74 -20.29 -4.27
N LEU A 355 11.79 -19.91 -3.00
CA LEU A 355 10.62 -19.58 -2.17
C LEU A 355 10.31 -18.09 -2.31
N ALA A 356 9.20 -17.72 -2.95
CA ALA A 356 8.93 -16.35 -3.37
C ALA A 356 7.54 -15.85 -2.94
N THR A 357 7.39 -14.52 -2.83
CA THR A 357 6.07 -13.88 -2.79
C THR A 357 5.55 -13.60 -4.21
N ASN A 358 4.42 -12.90 -4.30
CA ASN A 358 3.89 -12.33 -5.56
C ASN A 358 4.89 -11.43 -6.33
N MET A 359 6.04 -11.08 -5.75
CA MET A 359 7.12 -10.41 -6.50
C MET A 359 7.62 -11.22 -7.71
N ALA A 360 7.60 -12.55 -7.64
CA ALA A 360 7.99 -13.41 -8.77
C ALA A 360 6.87 -13.56 -9.82
N GLU A 361 5.67 -13.04 -9.55
CA GLU A 361 4.50 -13.13 -10.45
C GLU A 361 4.63 -12.21 -11.65
N THR A 362 5.22 -11.02 -11.47
CA THR A 362 5.41 -9.98 -12.48
C THR A 362 6.83 -9.39 -12.46
N SER A 363 7.30 -8.91 -11.30
CA SER A 363 8.53 -8.10 -11.15
C SER A 363 9.85 -8.80 -11.46
N ILE A 364 9.94 -10.13 -11.28
CA ILE A 364 11.18 -10.90 -11.44
C ILE A 364 10.94 -12.02 -12.44
N THR A 365 11.85 -12.20 -13.39
CA THR A 365 11.81 -13.25 -14.41
C THR A 365 12.95 -14.21 -14.17
N ILE A 366 12.61 -15.44 -13.76
CA ILE A 366 13.55 -16.54 -13.55
C ILE A 366 13.37 -17.48 -14.75
N ASP A 367 14.40 -17.59 -15.59
CA ASP A 367 14.26 -18.21 -16.90
C ASP A 367 14.19 -19.73 -16.85
N ASP A 368 14.83 -20.38 -15.87
CA ASP A 368 14.96 -21.83 -15.78
C ASP A 368 13.85 -22.52 -14.96
N VAL A 369 12.75 -21.83 -14.66
CA VAL A 369 11.61 -22.38 -13.94
C VAL A 369 10.80 -23.32 -14.83
N VAL A 370 10.55 -24.53 -14.32
CA VAL A 370 9.77 -25.59 -14.98
C VAL A 370 8.64 -26.09 -14.08
N TYR A 371 8.82 -25.97 -12.75
CA TYR A 371 7.82 -26.39 -11.76
C TYR A 371 7.39 -25.18 -10.95
N VAL A 372 6.08 -24.99 -10.82
CA VAL A 372 5.48 -23.97 -9.95
C VAL A 372 4.65 -24.65 -8.88
N ILE A 373 4.85 -24.26 -7.62
CA ILE A 373 3.97 -24.64 -6.50
C ILE A 373 3.27 -23.37 -6.03
N ASP A 374 1.94 -23.34 -6.10
CA ASP A 374 1.14 -22.15 -5.80
C ASP A 374 0.23 -22.38 -4.59
N CYS A 375 0.50 -21.69 -3.48
CA CYS A 375 -0.35 -21.77 -2.29
C CYS A 375 -1.68 -21.03 -2.42
N GLY A 376 -1.90 -20.26 -3.50
CA GLY A 376 -3.17 -19.56 -3.78
C GLY A 376 -3.41 -18.30 -2.95
N LYS A 377 -2.44 -17.89 -2.13
CA LYS A 377 -2.55 -16.72 -1.25
C LYS A 377 -1.42 -15.73 -1.51
N ALA A 378 -1.69 -14.48 -1.16
CA ALA A 378 -0.70 -13.40 -1.10
C ALA A 378 -1.05 -12.46 0.05
N LYS A 379 -0.05 -11.75 0.60
CA LYS A 379 -0.35 -10.58 1.44
C LYS A 379 -0.64 -9.40 0.53
N GLU A 380 -1.82 -8.81 0.66
CA GLU A 380 -2.23 -7.67 -0.13
C GLU A 380 -2.49 -6.46 0.75
N THR A 381 -2.16 -5.29 0.23
CA THR A 381 -2.51 -4.03 0.87
C THR A 381 -3.99 -3.75 0.66
N SER A 382 -4.70 -3.49 1.75
CA SER A 382 -6.08 -3.02 1.77
C SER A 382 -6.23 -1.82 2.70
N TYR A 383 -7.36 -1.14 2.64
CA TYR A 383 -7.59 0.07 3.40
C TYR A 383 -8.94 -0.02 4.12
N ASP A 384 -8.89 0.08 5.45
CA ASP A 384 -10.06 0.15 6.30
C ASP A 384 -10.47 1.63 6.44
N ALA A 385 -11.32 2.10 5.53
CA ALA A 385 -11.75 3.51 5.49
C ALA A 385 -12.49 3.95 6.76
N LEU A 386 -13.12 3.02 7.49
CA LEU A 386 -13.81 3.36 8.75
C LEU A 386 -12.85 3.71 9.89
N ASN A 387 -11.66 3.09 9.91
CA ASN A 387 -10.64 3.32 10.93
C ASN A 387 -9.43 4.10 10.40
N ASN A 388 -9.45 4.53 9.12
CA ASN A 388 -8.33 5.18 8.45
C ASN A 388 -7.03 4.37 8.58
N THR A 389 -7.13 3.03 8.45
CA THR A 389 -6.04 2.11 8.76
C THR A 389 -5.64 1.28 7.55
N PRO A 390 -4.40 1.47 7.04
CA PRO A 390 -3.80 0.57 6.07
C PRO A 390 -3.65 -0.84 6.65
N CYS A 391 -4.00 -1.83 5.86
CA CYS A 391 -4.01 -3.23 6.21
C CYS A 391 -3.08 -4.00 5.29
N LEU A 392 -2.38 -5.00 5.82
CA LEU A 392 -1.61 -5.97 5.04
C LEU A 392 -2.02 -7.37 5.50
N LEU A 393 -3.02 -7.90 4.83
CA LEU A 393 -3.69 -9.13 5.24
C LEU A 393 -3.47 -10.21 4.19
N PRO A 394 -3.36 -11.49 4.60
CA PRO A 394 -3.39 -12.60 3.66
C PRO A 394 -4.76 -12.66 3.00
N SER A 395 -4.79 -12.69 1.67
CA SER A 395 -5.97 -12.85 0.84
C SER A 395 -5.74 -13.97 -0.18
N TRP A 396 -6.84 -14.54 -0.67
CA TRP A 396 -6.82 -15.41 -1.85
C TRP A 396 -6.50 -14.57 -3.08
N ILE A 397 -5.70 -15.11 -3.98
CA ILE A 397 -5.31 -14.44 -5.23
C ILE A 397 -6.46 -14.45 -6.23
N SER A 398 -6.31 -13.65 -7.30
CA SER A 398 -7.24 -13.68 -8.43
C SER A 398 -6.98 -14.85 -9.38
N LYS A 399 -7.96 -15.20 -10.24
CA LYS A 399 -7.79 -16.19 -11.30
C LYS A 399 -6.71 -15.78 -12.29
N VAL A 400 -6.62 -14.49 -12.61
CA VAL A 400 -5.54 -13.93 -13.44
C VAL A 400 -4.18 -14.13 -12.78
N SER A 401 -4.04 -13.86 -11.48
CA SER A 401 -2.79 -14.08 -10.75
C SER A 401 -2.38 -15.56 -10.79
N ALA A 402 -3.31 -16.48 -10.55
CA ALA A 402 -3.05 -17.92 -10.68
C ALA A 402 -2.58 -18.29 -12.10
N LYS A 403 -3.19 -17.72 -13.15
CA LYS A 403 -2.77 -17.91 -14.55
C LYS A 403 -1.36 -17.36 -14.81
N GLN A 404 -1.02 -16.21 -14.24
CA GLN A 404 0.32 -15.61 -14.34
C GLN A 404 1.38 -16.47 -13.64
N ARG A 405 1.09 -16.97 -12.42
CA ARG A 405 1.95 -17.90 -11.69
C ARG A 405 2.18 -19.19 -12.48
N ARG A 406 1.11 -19.79 -13.01
CA ARG A 406 1.20 -20.95 -13.91
C ARG A 406 2.10 -20.68 -15.11
N GLY A 407 1.97 -19.52 -15.74
CA GLY A 407 2.77 -19.13 -16.91
C GLY A 407 4.28 -19.07 -16.64
N ARG A 408 4.72 -18.99 -15.37
CA ARG A 408 6.14 -19.02 -15.01
C ARG A 408 6.83 -20.35 -15.29
N ALA A 409 6.08 -21.46 -15.31
CA ALA A 409 6.59 -22.80 -15.64
C ALA A 409 6.76 -23.04 -17.15
N GLY A 410 6.11 -22.24 -18.01
CA GLY A 410 6.01 -22.50 -19.46
C GLY A 410 6.93 -21.67 -20.34
N ARG A 411 7.99 -21.07 -19.76
CA ARG A 411 8.82 -20.08 -20.46
C ARG A 411 9.88 -20.68 -21.37
N VAL A 412 10.54 -21.73 -20.91
CA VAL A 412 11.68 -22.35 -21.62
C VAL A 412 11.34 -23.71 -22.22
N GLN A 413 10.43 -24.44 -21.61
CA GLN A 413 9.98 -25.76 -22.05
C GLN A 413 8.63 -26.09 -21.40
N PRO A 414 7.96 -27.20 -21.77
CA PRO A 414 6.76 -27.66 -21.08
C PRO A 414 7.01 -27.85 -19.58
N GLY A 415 6.08 -27.40 -18.75
CA GLY A 415 6.23 -27.39 -17.30
C GLY A 415 4.98 -27.85 -16.55
N GLU A 416 5.08 -27.91 -15.22
CA GLU A 416 3.97 -28.30 -14.33
C GLU A 416 3.69 -27.21 -13.29
N CYS A 417 2.41 -27.04 -12.96
CA CYS A 417 1.95 -26.12 -11.92
C CYS A 417 1.03 -26.85 -10.94
N TYR A 418 1.43 -26.91 -9.67
CA TYR A 418 0.71 -27.54 -8.58
C TYR A 418 0.01 -26.47 -7.74
N HIS A 419 -1.31 -26.42 -7.81
CA HIS A 419 -2.13 -25.53 -6.98
C HIS A 419 -2.48 -26.24 -5.68
N LEU A 420 -2.09 -25.68 -4.54
CA LEU A 420 -2.33 -26.27 -3.21
C LEU A 420 -3.72 -25.92 -2.65
N TYR A 421 -4.67 -25.68 -3.55
CA TYR A 421 -6.05 -25.36 -3.26
C TYR A 421 -6.97 -26.14 -4.22
N PRO A 422 -8.18 -26.49 -3.79
CA PRO A 422 -9.11 -27.24 -4.62
C PRO A 422 -9.63 -26.46 -5.81
N ARG A 423 -10.09 -27.17 -6.86
CA ARG A 423 -10.71 -26.52 -8.04
C ARG A 423 -11.98 -25.75 -7.69
N CYS A 424 -12.78 -26.24 -6.73
CA CYS A 424 -13.97 -25.53 -6.27
C CYS A 424 -13.62 -24.17 -5.63
N VAL A 425 -12.47 -24.08 -4.94
CA VAL A 425 -11.97 -22.85 -4.34
C VAL A 425 -11.48 -21.88 -5.43
N TYR A 426 -10.74 -22.39 -6.41
CA TYR A 426 -10.34 -21.60 -7.59
C TYR A 426 -11.55 -21.01 -8.33
N ASN A 427 -12.63 -21.77 -8.49
CA ASN A 427 -13.85 -21.28 -9.14
C ASN A 427 -14.47 -20.07 -8.40
N GLY A 428 -14.30 -20.02 -7.08
CA GLY A 428 -14.71 -18.90 -6.22
C GLY A 428 -13.74 -17.72 -6.14
N PHE A 429 -12.54 -17.81 -6.74
CA PHE A 429 -11.63 -16.67 -6.82
C PHE A 429 -12.24 -15.53 -7.64
N ALA A 430 -11.93 -14.30 -7.25
CA ALA A 430 -12.21 -13.14 -8.07
C ALA A 430 -11.45 -13.25 -9.40
N GLU A 431 -12.04 -12.76 -10.48
CA GLU A 431 -11.41 -12.82 -11.80
C GLU A 431 -10.11 -11.99 -11.82
N TYR A 432 -10.17 -10.76 -11.29
CA TYR A 432 -9.07 -9.80 -11.23
C TYR A 432 -8.79 -9.35 -9.80
N GLN A 433 -7.56 -8.91 -9.54
CA GLN A 433 -7.20 -8.24 -8.31
C GLN A 433 -7.91 -6.87 -8.23
N LEU A 434 -8.28 -6.45 -7.03
CA LEU A 434 -8.90 -5.14 -6.84
C LEU A 434 -7.88 -4.02 -7.18
N PRO A 435 -8.25 -3.02 -8.00
CA PRO A 435 -7.39 -1.89 -8.35
C PRO A 435 -6.83 -1.17 -7.13
N GLU A 436 -5.60 -0.65 -7.23
CA GLU A 436 -4.92 0.01 -6.11
C GLU A 436 -5.69 1.23 -5.58
N ILE A 437 -6.33 1.98 -6.49
CA ILE A 437 -7.17 3.15 -6.17
C ILE A 437 -8.35 2.81 -5.24
N LEU A 438 -8.81 1.55 -5.20
CA LEU A 438 -9.92 1.11 -4.36
C LEU A 438 -9.48 0.55 -2.99
N ARG A 439 -8.17 0.33 -2.79
CA ARG A 439 -7.66 -0.40 -1.61
C ARG A 439 -6.49 0.27 -0.91
N THR A 440 -6.15 1.50 -1.29
CA THR A 440 -5.07 2.27 -0.68
C THR A 440 -5.53 3.69 -0.33
N PRO A 441 -4.86 4.35 0.65
CA PRO A 441 -5.14 5.74 0.98
C PRO A 441 -4.86 6.70 -0.19
N LEU A 442 -5.72 7.71 -0.37
CA LEU A 442 -5.76 8.57 -1.58
C LEU A 442 -5.11 9.96 -1.41
N GLN A 443 -4.46 10.26 -0.29
CA GLN A 443 -4.00 11.61 0.05
C GLN A 443 -3.04 12.19 -1.01
N SER A 444 -2.04 11.42 -1.41
CA SER A 444 -1.06 11.84 -2.42
C SER A 444 -1.72 12.08 -3.78
N LEU A 445 -2.71 11.25 -4.15
CA LEU A 445 -3.48 11.39 -5.38
C LEU A 445 -4.32 12.67 -5.36
N CYS A 446 -5.04 12.92 -4.27
CA CYS A 446 -5.86 14.11 -4.05
C CYS A 446 -5.03 15.41 -4.15
N LEU A 447 -3.81 15.41 -3.62
CA LEU A 447 -2.90 16.55 -3.74
C LEU A 447 -2.46 16.76 -5.19
N GLN A 448 -2.16 15.69 -5.93
CA GLN A 448 -1.81 15.77 -7.35
C GLN A 448 -2.96 16.32 -8.20
N ILE A 449 -4.22 15.91 -7.94
CA ILE A 449 -5.41 16.44 -8.63
C ILE A 449 -5.46 17.96 -8.54
N LYS A 450 -5.31 18.50 -7.33
CA LYS A 450 -5.37 19.94 -7.09
C LYS A 450 -4.16 20.65 -7.68
N SER A 451 -2.97 20.05 -7.64
CA SER A 451 -1.75 20.59 -8.26
C SER A 451 -1.88 20.73 -9.78
N LEU A 452 -2.47 19.71 -10.43
CA LEU A 452 -2.80 19.73 -11.86
C LEU A 452 -3.99 20.65 -12.19
N LYS A 453 -4.64 21.27 -11.19
CA LYS A 453 -5.87 22.08 -11.33
C LYS A 453 -6.95 21.34 -12.13
N LEU A 454 -7.21 20.08 -11.78
CA LEU A 454 -8.19 19.22 -12.44
C LEU A 454 -9.61 19.34 -11.86
N GLY A 455 -9.88 20.40 -11.10
CA GLY A 455 -11.19 20.70 -10.51
C GLY A 455 -11.39 20.08 -9.13
N SER A 456 -12.63 19.65 -8.86
CA SER A 456 -13.00 18.97 -7.61
C SER A 456 -12.37 17.58 -7.54
N ILE A 457 -11.86 17.21 -6.36
CA ILE A 457 -11.26 15.88 -6.15
C ILE A 457 -12.30 14.78 -6.36
N SER A 458 -13.49 14.93 -5.77
CA SER A 458 -14.55 13.92 -5.86
C SER A 458 -15.06 13.76 -7.30
N GLU A 459 -15.25 14.87 -8.02
CA GLU A 459 -15.68 14.84 -9.43
C GLU A 459 -14.62 14.24 -10.35
N PHE A 460 -13.34 14.51 -10.09
CA PHE A 460 -12.27 13.92 -10.90
C PHE A 460 -12.19 12.40 -10.68
N LEU A 461 -12.21 11.95 -9.42
CA LEU A 461 -12.09 10.53 -9.08
C LEU A 461 -13.33 9.71 -9.49
N SER A 462 -14.50 10.33 -9.63
CA SER A 462 -15.69 9.64 -10.15
C SER A 462 -15.55 9.26 -11.63
N LYS A 463 -14.63 9.89 -12.37
CA LYS A 463 -14.31 9.56 -13.77
C LYS A 463 -13.30 8.43 -13.93
N ALA A 464 -12.77 7.88 -12.82
CA ALA A 464 -11.89 6.73 -12.86
C ALA A 464 -12.55 5.53 -13.53
N LEU A 465 -11.75 4.59 -14.04
CA LEU A 465 -12.26 3.36 -14.64
C LEU A 465 -13.19 2.60 -13.68
N GLN A 466 -12.81 2.60 -12.39
CA GLN A 466 -13.66 2.22 -11.27
C GLN A 466 -13.45 3.26 -10.16
N SER A 467 -14.51 3.95 -9.75
CA SER A 467 -14.43 5.03 -8.78
C SER A 467 -14.21 4.51 -7.35
N PRO A 468 -13.34 5.14 -6.54
CA PRO A 468 -13.17 4.81 -5.13
C PRO A 468 -14.41 5.15 -4.29
N GLU A 469 -14.51 4.53 -3.12
CA GLU A 469 -15.57 4.83 -2.14
C GLU A 469 -15.48 6.29 -1.68
N LEU A 470 -16.65 6.95 -1.56
CA LEU A 470 -16.74 8.36 -1.17
C LEU A 470 -16.09 8.63 0.20
N LEU A 471 -16.21 7.71 1.15
CA LEU A 471 -15.59 7.83 2.47
C LEU A 471 -14.06 7.86 2.38
N ALA A 472 -13.46 7.02 1.52
CA ALA A 472 -12.01 7.01 1.32
C ALA A 472 -11.52 8.35 0.72
N VAL A 473 -12.29 8.93 -0.19
CA VAL A 473 -12.01 10.26 -0.77
C VAL A 473 -12.13 11.36 0.29
N GLN A 474 -13.20 11.34 1.09
CA GLN A 474 -13.42 12.32 2.16
C GLN A 474 -12.32 12.26 3.22
N ASN A 475 -11.92 11.06 3.67
CA ASN A 475 -10.81 10.89 4.61
C ASN A 475 -9.51 11.47 4.06
N ALA A 476 -9.25 11.31 2.75
CA ALA A 476 -8.07 11.87 2.12
C ALA A 476 -8.09 13.40 2.05
N ILE A 477 -9.24 14.00 1.73
CA ILE A 477 -9.44 15.46 1.74
C ILE A 477 -9.25 16.00 3.15
N GLU A 478 -9.90 15.40 4.15
CA GLU A 478 -9.82 15.83 5.55
C GLU A 478 -8.39 15.72 6.06
N TYR A 479 -7.68 14.63 5.75
CA TYR A 479 -6.27 14.52 6.07
C TYR A 479 -5.43 15.65 5.47
N LEU A 480 -5.63 15.99 4.20
CA LEU A 480 -4.91 17.08 3.54
C LEU A 480 -5.22 18.46 4.14
N LYS A 481 -6.43 18.67 4.66
CA LYS A 481 -6.79 19.86 5.45
C LYS A 481 -6.06 19.87 6.79
N VAL A 482 -6.08 18.76 7.52
CA VAL A 482 -5.43 18.61 8.83
C VAL A 482 -3.92 18.88 8.77
N ILE A 483 -3.24 18.43 7.71
CA ILE A 483 -1.80 18.71 7.56
C ILE A 483 -1.50 20.13 7.04
N GLY A 484 -2.52 20.89 6.63
CA GLY A 484 -2.42 22.25 6.10
C GLY A 484 -2.10 22.35 4.62
N ALA A 485 -2.25 21.28 3.84
CA ALA A 485 -2.02 21.28 2.40
C ALA A 485 -3.21 21.86 1.61
N LEU A 486 -4.42 21.66 2.13
CA LEU A 486 -5.65 22.25 1.60
C LEU A 486 -6.29 23.18 2.64
N ASP A 487 -6.98 24.21 2.16
CA ASP A 487 -7.87 25.01 3.00
C ASP A 487 -9.26 24.36 3.15
N GLU A 488 -10.16 25.00 3.90
CA GLU A 488 -11.51 24.49 4.12
C GLU A 488 -12.36 24.37 2.85
N SER A 489 -12.03 25.16 1.83
CA SER A 489 -12.68 25.16 0.51
C SER A 489 -11.97 24.22 -0.49
N GLU A 490 -11.10 23.34 -0.01
CA GLU A 490 -10.29 22.41 -0.80
C GLU A 490 -9.34 23.08 -1.81
N ASN A 491 -8.93 24.33 -1.59
CA ASN A 491 -7.93 24.97 -2.42
C ASN A 491 -6.53 24.70 -1.86
N LEU A 492 -5.54 24.64 -2.76
CA LEU A 492 -4.14 24.52 -2.35
C LEU A 492 -3.68 25.75 -1.57
N THR A 493 -3.24 25.51 -0.34
CA THR A 493 -2.55 26.52 0.48
C THR A 493 -1.15 26.79 -0.09
N VAL A 494 -0.45 27.79 0.45
CA VAL A 494 0.96 28.06 0.10
C VAL A 494 1.81 26.83 0.40
N LEU A 495 1.65 26.25 1.59
CA LEU A 495 2.29 24.99 1.99
C LEU A 495 1.94 23.87 0.98
N GLY A 496 0.67 23.69 0.65
CA GLY A 496 0.21 22.69 -0.32
C GLY A 496 0.88 22.80 -1.68
N ARG A 497 1.13 24.02 -2.17
CA ARG A 497 1.86 24.24 -3.43
C ARG A 497 3.29 23.71 -3.35
N TYR A 498 4.02 24.06 -2.28
CA TYR A 498 5.37 23.53 -2.05
C TYR A 498 5.36 22.00 -1.92
N LEU A 499 4.41 21.44 -1.15
CA LEU A 499 4.28 19.98 -0.99
C LEU A 499 4.05 19.28 -2.33
N SER A 500 3.26 19.87 -3.23
CA SER A 500 2.99 19.29 -4.55
C SER A 500 4.20 19.28 -5.50
N MET A 501 5.21 20.11 -5.23
CA MET A 501 6.45 20.16 -6.00
C MET A 501 7.47 19.12 -5.54
N LEU A 502 7.33 18.63 -4.29
CA LEU A 502 8.24 17.65 -3.71
C LEU A 502 7.81 16.22 -4.05
N PRO A 503 8.73 15.34 -4.45
CA PRO A 503 8.44 13.95 -4.84
C PRO A 503 8.34 13.01 -3.62
N VAL A 504 7.67 13.43 -2.55
CA VAL A 504 7.51 12.65 -1.31
C VAL A 504 6.08 12.71 -0.84
N GLU A 505 5.71 11.85 0.12
CA GLU A 505 4.42 11.98 0.79
C GLU A 505 4.27 13.36 1.45
N PRO A 506 3.07 13.96 1.47
CA PRO A 506 2.87 15.33 1.95
C PRO A 506 3.42 15.59 3.37
N LYS A 507 3.28 14.64 4.29
CA LYS A 507 3.86 14.70 5.65
C LYS A 507 5.38 14.80 5.68
N LEU A 508 6.07 14.06 4.80
CA LEU A 508 7.53 14.10 4.70
C LEU A 508 8.02 15.39 4.03
N GLY A 509 7.28 15.88 3.03
CA GLY A 509 7.53 17.18 2.42
C GLY A 509 7.40 18.33 3.43
N LYS A 510 6.39 18.25 4.32
CA LYS A 510 6.17 19.21 5.40
C LYS A 510 7.34 19.22 6.38
N MET A 511 7.90 18.05 6.67
CA MET A 511 9.12 17.91 7.48
C MET A 511 10.33 18.57 6.82
N LEU A 512 10.58 18.34 5.53
CA LEU A 512 11.69 18.96 4.78
C LEU A 512 11.62 20.49 4.80
N ILE A 513 10.43 21.03 4.49
CA ILE A 513 10.18 22.47 4.48
C ILE A 513 10.48 23.06 5.85
N LEU A 514 9.98 22.42 6.92
CA LEU A 514 10.19 22.92 8.26
C LEU A 514 11.66 22.81 8.71
N GLY A 515 12.36 21.73 8.34
CA GLY A 515 13.79 21.58 8.59
C GLY A 515 14.64 22.67 7.92
N ALA A 516 14.24 23.12 6.73
CA ALA A 516 14.83 24.28 6.06
C ALA A 516 14.52 25.61 6.78
N ILE A 517 13.29 25.78 7.28
CA ILE A 517 12.89 26.99 8.02
C ILE A 517 13.60 27.09 9.37
N PHE A 518 13.86 25.99 10.07
CA PHE A 518 14.51 26.00 11.39
C PHE A 518 16.02 25.75 11.35
N ASN A 519 16.65 25.80 10.18
CA ASN A 519 18.09 25.59 10.04
C ASN A 519 18.60 24.26 10.67
N CYS A 520 17.82 23.18 10.54
CA CYS A 520 18.20 21.83 10.97
C CYS A 520 18.03 20.83 9.81
N LEU A 521 18.38 21.24 8.60
CA LEU A 521 18.01 20.56 7.37
C LEU A 521 18.74 19.22 7.16
N ASP A 522 20.02 19.12 7.49
CA ASP A 522 20.85 17.93 7.24
C ASP A 522 20.30 16.66 7.91
N PRO A 523 20.02 16.60 9.23
CA PRO A 523 19.43 15.41 9.84
C PRO A 523 18.02 15.12 9.29
N ILE A 524 17.22 16.14 9.01
CA ILE A 524 15.87 15.99 8.45
C ILE A 524 15.90 15.41 7.02
N LEU A 525 16.89 15.80 6.21
CA LEU A 525 17.13 15.16 4.91
C LEU A 525 17.42 13.66 5.09
N THR A 526 18.17 13.24 6.12
CA THR A 526 18.36 11.81 6.42
C THR A 526 17.05 11.15 6.79
N VAL A 527 16.28 11.73 7.70
CA VAL A 527 15.01 11.16 8.17
C VAL A 527 14.07 10.95 6.98
N VAL A 528 13.84 11.99 6.17
CA VAL A 528 12.92 11.92 5.03
C VAL A 528 13.43 10.98 3.95
N ALA A 529 14.73 10.95 3.67
CA ALA A 529 15.31 10.01 2.72
C ALA A 529 15.21 8.56 3.20
N GLY A 530 15.47 8.29 4.48
CA GLY A 530 15.34 6.96 5.07
C GLY A 530 13.89 6.46 5.10
N LEU A 531 12.93 7.32 5.42
CA LEU A 531 11.50 6.99 5.36
C LEU A 531 10.98 6.82 3.92
N SER A 532 11.67 7.38 2.92
CA SER A 532 11.34 7.23 1.49
C SER A 532 11.96 5.98 0.85
N VAL A 533 12.82 5.24 1.56
CA VAL A 533 13.43 4.00 1.11
C VAL A 533 13.04 2.84 2.02
N LYS A 534 13.39 1.63 1.59
CA LYS A 534 13.33 0.46 2.47
C LYS A 534 14.29 0.64 3.65
N ASP A 535 13.82 0.28 4.84
CA ASP A 535 14.57 0.38 6.11
C ASP A 535 16.03 -0.08 5.93
N PRO A 536 17.03 0.79 6.21
CA PRO A 536 18.43 0.42 6.06
C PRO A 536 18.90 -0.58 7.12
N PHE A 537 18.21 -0.73 8.25
CA PHE A 537 18.54 -1.71 9.26
C PHE A 537 18.08 -3.11 8.84
N LEU A 538 19.03 -4.02 8.72
CA LEU A 538 18.80 -5.42 8.40
C LEU A 538 18.62 -6.21 9.69
N ALA A 539 17.70 -7.17 9.68
CA ALA A 539 17.53 -8.13 10.77
C ALA A 539 17.59 -9.57 10.20
N PRO A 540 18.81 -10.09 9.93
CA PRO A 540 18.99 -11.50 9.56
C PRO A 540 18.44 -12.41 10.66
N LEU A 541 17.79 -13.52 10.29
CA LEU A 541 17.13 -14.43 11.23
C LEU A 541 18.09 -14.99 12.29
N ASP A 542 19.24 -15.48 11.83
CA ASP A 542 20.31 -16.07 12.65
C ASP A 542 21.01 -15.06 13.57
N LYS A 543 20.86 -13.77 13.30
CA LYS A 543 21.54 -12.68 14.02
C LYS A 543 20.59 -11.58 14.47
N LYS A 544 19.31 -11.91 14.65
CA LYS A 544 18.27 -10.94 14.96
C LYS A 544 18.57 -10.16 16.24
N ASP A 545 18.97 -10.84 17.31
CA ASP A 545 19.29 -10.18 18.58
C ASP A 545 20.52 -9.28 18.49
N LEU A 546 21.53 -9.68 17.71
CA LEU A 546 22.72 -8.87 17.45
C LEU A 546 22.37 -7.61 16.64
N ALA A 547 21.52 -7.76 15.61
CA ALA A 547 21.06 -6.66 14.79
C ALA A 547 20.22 -5.66 15.59
N GLU A 548 19.30 -6.16 16.43
CA GLU A 548 18.48 -5.31 17.30
C GLU A 548 19.33 -4.60 18.37
N ALA A 549 20.33 -5.28 18.94
CA ALA A 549 21.28 -4.66 19.86
C ALA A 549 22.15 -3.58 19.18
N ALA A 550 22.60 -3.83 17.95
CA ALA A 550 23.35 -2.85 17.16
C ALA A 550 22.49 -1.61 16.86
N LYS A 551 21.23 -1.80 16.45
CA LYS A 551 20.28 -0.70 16.22
C LYS A 551 20.04 0.14 17.48
N ALA A 552 19.91 -0.51 18.64
CA ALA A 552 19.69 0.17 19.92
C ALA A 552 20.84 1.11 20.32
N GLN A 553 22.09 0.82 19.92
CA GLN A 553 23.24 1.69 20.19
C GLN A 553 23.10 3.08 19.55
N PHE A 554 22.36 3.18 18.44
CA PHE A 554 22.06 4.45 17.78
C PHE A 554 20.90 5.21 18.43
N SER A 555 19.99 4.54 19.15
CA SER A 555 18.78 5.17 19.68
C SER A 555 19.11 6.18 20.77
N ARG A 556 19.81 5.76 21.85
CA ARG A 556 20.09 6.45 23.14
C ARG A 556 18.92 7.23 23.81
N ASN A 557 17.89 7.69 23.07
CA ASN A 557 16.88 8.67 23.46
C ASN A 557 15.49 8.33 22.85
N HIS A 558 15.12 7.05 22.73
CA HIS A 558 13.76 6.62 22.35
C HIS A 558 13.24 7.13 20.99
N SER A 559 14.05 7.05 19.93
CA SER A 559 13.66 7.53 18.59
C SER A 559 14.29 6.73 17.46
N ASP A 560 13.45 6.09 16.64
CA ASP A 560 13.87 5.41 15.41
C ASP A 560 14.46 6.39 14.38
N HIS A 561 13.86 7.57 14.23
CA HIS A 561 14.29 8.59 13.27
C HIS A 561 15.69 9.16 13.59
N ILE A 562 15.98 9.45 14.86
CA ILE A 562 17.31 9.88 15.32
C ILE A 562 18.32 8.74 15.24
N ALA A 563 17.92 7.50 15.53
CA ALA A 563 18.78 6.33 15.35
C ALA A 563 19.26 6.19 13.89
N LEU A 564 18.35 6.40 12.94
CA LEU A 564 18.66 6.45 11.51
C LEU A 564 19.65 7.58 11.17
N VAL A 565 19.46 8.79 11.72
CA VAL A 565 20.39 9.92 11.53
C VAL A 565 21.80 9.54 11.95
N ARG A 566 21.97 9.01 13.16
CA ARG A 566 23.28 8.62 13.70
C ARG A 566 23.94 7.47 12.93
N ALA A 567 23.15 6.48 12.51
CA ALA A 567 23.66 5.38 11.68
C ALA A 567 24.16 5.88 10.31
N TYR A 568 23.44 6.83 9.70
CA TYR A 568 23.86 7.46 8.45
C TYR A 568 25.11 8.34 8.62
N GLU A 569 25.19 9.13 9.70
CA GLU A 569 26.36 9.96 9.98
C GLU A 569 27.63 9.12 10.16
N GLY A 570 27.54 8.03 10.93
CA GLY A 570 28.66 7.10 11.09
C GLY A 570 29.04 6.41 9.77
N TRP A 571 28.05 6.00 8.97
CA TRP A 571 28.33 5.44 7.65
C TRP A 571 28.97 6.47 6.71
N LYS A 572 28.54 7.74 6.72
CA LYS A 572 29.10 8.81 5.89
C LYS A 572 30.58 9.04 6.18
N VAL A 573 30.98 9.02 7.45
CA VAL A 573 32.39 9.11 7.86
C VAL A 573 33.16 7.88 7.36
N ALA A 574 32.64 6.68 7.60
CA ALA A 574 33.29 5.45 7.14
C ALA A 574 33.41 5.35 5.61
N GLU A 575 32.41 5.82 4.86
CA GLU A 575 32.45 5.85 3.39
C GLU A 575 33.55 6.81 2.89
N TYR A 576 33.75 7.95 3.56
CA TYR A 576 34.86 8.86 3.28
C TYR A 576 36.23 8.21 3.55
N GLU A 577 36.31 7.40 4.61
CA GLU A 577 37.50 6.61 4.97
C GLU A 577 37.63 5.29 4.17
N LEU A 578 36.80 5.06 3.16
CA LEU A 578 36.75 3.84 2.33
C LEU A 578 36.45 2.54 3.12
N THR A 579 35.93 2.65 4.35
CA THR A 579 35.51 1.53 5.22
C THR A 579 33.99 1.40 5.32
N GLY A 580 33.23 2.13 4.50
CA GLY A 580 31.76 2.18 4.57
C GLY A 580 31.06 0.83 4.45
N TYR A 581 31.61 -0.12 3.67
CA TYR A 581 31.10 -1.49 3.61
C TYR A 581 31.28 -2.24 4.94
N GLU A 582 32.46 -2.12 5.55
CA GLU A 582 32.77 -2.74 6.84
C GLU A 582 31.89 -2.15 7.96
N TYR A 583 31.67 -0.83 7.93
CA TYR A 583 30.74 -0.16 8.84
C TYR A 583 29.31 -0.71 8.69
N CYS A 584 28.85 -0.87 7.45
CA CYS A 584 27.53 -1.46 7.18
C CYS A 584 27.42 -2.88 7.71
N TRP A 585 28.43 -3.71 7.46
CA TRP A 585 28.48 -5.09 7.93
C TRP A 585 28.43 -5.18 9.47
N LYS A 586 29.28 -4.41 10.16
CA LYS A 586 29.36 -4.38 11.63
C LYS A 586 28.04 -3.96 12.30
N ASN A 587 27.31 -3.05 11.67
CA ASN A 587 26.10 -2.45 12.24
C ASN A 587 24.79 -2.99 11.64
N PHE A 588 24.86 -4.07 10.86
CA PHE A 588 23.69 -4.67 10.19
C PHE A 588 22.93 -3.67 9.31
N LEU A 589 23.66 -2.88 8.51
CA LEU A 589 23.08 -1.89 7.60
C LEU A 589 23.19 -2.33 6.14
N SER A 590 22.21 -1.94 5.33
CA SER A 590 22.25 -2.11 3.88
C SER A 590 23.07 -1.01 3.23
N ALA A 591 24.25 -1.35 2.70
CA ALA A 591 25.10 -0.41 1.95
C ALA A 591 24.37 0.21 0.75
N GLN A 592 23.51 -0.57 0.07
CA GLN A 592 22.70 -0.07 -1.04
C GLN A 592 21.65 0.95 -0.56
N SER A 593 21.01 0.69 0.58
CA SER A 593 20.04 1.63 1.17
C SER A 593 20.75 2.93 1.58
N MET A 594 21.92 2.84 2.19
CA MET A 594 22.71 4.03 2.57
C MET A 594 23.12 4.89 1.37
N LYS A 595 23.60 4.27 0.29
CA LYS A 595 23.90 4.98 -0.97
C LYS A 595 22.66 5.62 -1.60
N THR A 596 21.52 4.96 -1.49
CA THR A 596 20.24 5.50 -1.97
C THR A 596 19.78 6.69 -1.12
N ILE A 597 19.92 6.59 0.21
CA ILE A 597 19.65 7.70 1.15
C ILE A 597 20.54 8.90 0.81
N TYR A 598 21.84 8.68 0.63
CA TYR A 598 22.78 9.73 0.20
C TYR A 598 22.31 10.43 -1.09
N SER A 599 21.92 9.65 -2.10
CA SER A 599 21.46 10.19 -3.39
C SER A 599 20.15 10.98 -3.27
N LEU A 600 19.19 10.48 -2.50
CA LEU A 600 17.91 11.17 -2.24
C LEU A 600 18.10 12.47 -1.47
N ARG A 601 19.03 12.52 -0.52
CA ARG A 601 19.36 13.76 0.20
C ARG A 601 19.80 14.86 -0.76
N GLN A 602 20.67 14.54 -1.72
CA GLN A 602 21.11 15.49 -2.74
C GLN A 602 19.94 15.92 -3.65
N GLU A 603 19.05 15.01 -4.02
CA GLU A 603 17.86 15.32 -4.82
C GLU A 603 16.91 16.27 -4.07
N PHE A 604 16.54 15.95 -2.83
CA PHE A 604 15.65 16.78 -2.03
C PHE A 604 16.24 18.16 -1.78
N GLN A 605 17.54 18.23 -1.53
CA GLN A 605 18.24 19.49 -1.41
C GLN A 605 18.20 20.29 -2.71
N SER A 606 18.44 19.67 -3.87
CA SER A 606 18.30 20.34 -5.17
C SER A 606 16.87 20.84 -5.40
N GLN A 607 15.86 20.05 -5.05
CA GLN A 607 14.46 20.44 -5.20
C GLN A 607 14.07 21.60 -4.29
N LEU A 608 14.54 21.59 -3.04
CA LEU A 608 14.35 22.72 -2.13
C LEU A 608 15.03 23.99 -2.68
N LYS A 609 16.20 23.87 -3.32
CA LYS A 609 16.84 25.00 -4.04
C LYS A 609 15.97 25.48 -5.20
N ASP A 610 15.43 24.57 -6.01
CA ASP A 610 14.57 24.90 -7.14
C ASP A 610 13.27 25.61 -6.70
N THR A 611 12.76 25.30 -5.50
CA THR A 611 11.62 26.00 -4.91
C THR A 611 11.97 27.40 -4.38
N GLY A 612 13.25 27.75 -4.31
CA GLY A 612 13.76 29.01 -3.75
C GLY A 612 13.76 29.07 -2.23
N LEU A 613 13.38 28.00 -1.52
CA LEU A 613 13.31 27.95 -0.05
C LEU A 613 14.71 27.93 0.60
N ILE A 614 15.68 27.32 -0.10
CA ILE A 614 17.09 27.33 0.31
C ILE A 614 17.97 27.91 -0.80
N ASP A 615 19.08 28.53 -0.42
CA ASP A 615 20.07 29.05 -1.34
C ASP A 615 21.26 28.07 -1.57
N GLY A 616 22.33 28.56 -2.19
CA GLY A 616 23.53 27.76 -2.43
C GLY A 616 24.35 27.42 -1.17
N ASN A 617 24.21 28.20 -0.08
CA ASN A 617 24.99 28.08 1.14
C ASN A 617 24.27 27.23 2.20
N ILE A 618 24.54 25.93 2.14
CA ILE A 618 23.90 24.90 2.97
C ILE A 618 24.24 25.05 4.46
N THR A 619 25.35 25.69 4.81
CA THR A 619 25.82 25.79 6.20
C THR A 619 24.86 26.56 7.08
N ILE A 620 24.21 27.61 6.54
CA ILE A 620 23.24 28.45 7.25
C ILE A 620 22.05 27.60 7.71
N TYR A 621 21.56 26.72 6.85
CA TYR A 621 20.41 25.83 7.09
C TYR A 621 20.72 24.64 8.01
N ASN A 622 21.88 24.65 8.67
CA ASN A 622 22.33 23.57 9.57
C ASN A 622 22.83 24.05 10.92
N THR A 623 22.62 25.32 11.25
CA THR A 623 23.05 25.95 12.50
C THR A 623 22.52 25.20 13.74
N TRP A 624 21.33 24.59 13.66
CA TRP A 624 20.69 23.89 14.78
C TRP A 624 20.50 22.38 14.54
N SER A 625 21.29 21.79 13.64
CA SER A 625 21.17 20.35 13.30
C SER A 625 21.47 19.40 14.46
N TYR A 626 22.14 19.84 15.53
CA TYR A 626 22.44 19.02 16.71
C TYR A 626 21.46 19.21 17.88
N ASP A 627 20.46 20.09 17.73
CA ASP A 627 19.44 20.31 18.76
C ASP A 627 18.36 19.21 18.67
N GLU A 628 18.53 18.14 19.45
CA GLU A 628 17.62 16.98 19.38
C GLU A 628 16.17 17.31 19.72
N ASN A 629 15.91 18.29 20.59
CA ASN A 629 14.54 18.69 20.95
C ASN A 629 13.87 19.39 19.77
N LEU A 630 14.62 20.25 19.06
CA LEU A 630 14.15 20.85 17.83
C LEU A 630 13.92 19.80 16.74
N LEU A 631 14.81 18.81 16.59
CA LEU A 631 14.61 17.70 15.64
C LEU A 631 13.31 16.93 15.94
N ARG A 632 13.04 16.60 17.20
CA ARG A 632 11.77 15.98 17.61
C ARG A 632 10.57 16.85 17.24
N ALA A 633 10.69 18.16 17.41
CA ALA A 633 9.63 19.11 17.08
C ALA A 633 9.33 19.14 15.57
N VAL A 634 10.38 19.16 14.74
CA VAL A 634 10.26 19.11 13.29
C VAL A 634 9.70 17.76 12.82
N ILE A 635 10.16 16.65 13.40
CA ILE A 635 9.62 15.31 13.14
C ILE A 635 8.13 15.25 13.52
N CYS A 636 7.75 15.78 14.68
CA CYS A 636 6.36 15.86 15.12
C CYS A 636 5.50 16.65 14.11
N TYR A 637 5.95 17.82 13.69
CA TYR A 637 5.22 18.65 12.72
C TYR A 637 5.00 17.95 11.38
N GLY A 638 6.02 17.22 10.93
CA GLY A 638 5.95 16.42 9.71
C GLY A 638 4.96 15.26 9.86
N LEU A 639 5.11 14.45 10.90
CA LEU A 639 4.37 13.19 11.08
C LEU A 639 2.95 13.38 11.64
N TYR A 640 2.61 14.55 12.19
CA TYR A 640 1.25 14.88 12.60
C TYR A 640 0.24 14.67 11.44
N PRO A 641 -0.93 14.03 11.67
CA PRO A 641 -1.55 13.66 12.95
C PRO A 641 -1.19 12.27 13.49
N GLY A 642 -0.13 11.63 13.01
CA GLY A 642 0.34 10.31 13.46
C GLY A 642 0.87 10.34 14.90
N ILE A 643 -0.02 10.40 15.88
CA ILE A 643 0.28 10.46 17.32
C ILE A 643 -0.29 9.25 18.04
N CYS A 644 0.50 8.76 18.98
CA CYS A 644 0.16 7.71 19.91
C CYS A 644 0.38 8.16 21.35
N SER A 645 -0.59 7.91 22.22
CA SER A 645 -0.46 8.12 23.66
C SER A 645 0.31 6.98 24.31
N VAL A 646 1.21 7.32 25.23
CA VAL A 646 1.92 6.38 26.10
C VAL A 646 1.24 6.38 27.46
N VAL A 647 0.52 5.30 27.77
CA VAL A 647 -0.13 5.10 29.06
C VAL A 647 0.78 4.23 29.94
N GLN A 648 1.38 4.85 30.95
CA GLN A 648 2.26 4.18 31.92
C GLN A 648 1.45 3.28 32.85
N ASN A 649 1.94 2.05 33.08
CA ASN A 649 1.51 1.13 34.12
C ASN A 649 2.67 0.87 35.10
N GLU A 650 2.43 0.19 36.22
CA GLU A 650 3.46 -0.03 37.26
C GLU A 650 4.76 -0.69 36.76
N LYS A 651 4.67 -1.59 35.77
CA LYS A 651 5.82 -2.37 35.24
C LYS A 651 5.91 -2.39 33.71
N SER A 652 5.03 -1.67 33.01
CA SER A 652 4.94 -1.69 31.55
C SER A 652 4.27 -0.41 31.05
N PHE A 653 4.16 -0.24 29.74
CA PHE A 653 3.31 0.79 29.14
C PHE A 653 2.35 0.16 28.14
N SER A 654 1.26 0.87 27.85
CA SER A 654 0.36 0.56 26.75
C SER A 654 0.25 1.75 25.80
N LEU A 655 0.09 1.46 24.52
CA LEU A 655 0.05 2.45 23.46
C LEU A 655 -1.35 2.59 22.90
N LYS A 656 -1.82 3.83 22.69
CA LYS A 656 -3.15 4.10 22.15
C LYS A 656 -3.17 5.17 21.08
N THR A 657 -3.89 4.93 19.98
CA THR A 657 -4.20 5.92 18.94
C THR A 657 -5.66 6.35 19.02
N MET A 658 -5.97 7.51 18.44
CA MET A 658 -7.33 8.05 18.34
C MET A 658 -8.27 7.09 17.60
N GLU A 659 -7.80 6.54 16.48
CA GLU A 659 -8.63 5.79 15.54
C GLU A 659 -8.79 4.32 15.95
N ASP A 660 -7.77 3.70 16.54
CA ASP A 660 -7.75 2.25 16.74
C ASP A 660 -7.78 1.80 18.21
N GLY A 661 -7.66 2.73 19.16
CA GLY A 661 -7.46 2.38 20.56
C GLY A 661 -6.09 1.73 20.74
N GLN A 662 -6.02 0.52 21.29
CA GLN A 662 -4.74 -0.10 21.65
C GLN A 662 -3.94 -0.53 20.40
N VAL A 663 -2.66 -0.13 20.36
CA VAL A 663 -1.70 -0.46 19.31
C VAL A 663 -0.39 -1.02 19.90
N HIS A 664 0.49 -1.53 19.06
CA HIS A 664 1.81 -2.04 19.44
C HIS A 664 2.91 -1.44 18.58
N LEU A 665 4.16 -1.50 19.06
CA LEU A 665 5.33 -1.18 18.24
C LEU A 665 5.76 -2.42 17.46
N HIS A 666 6.20 -2.22 16.22
CA HIS A 666 6.83 -3.28 15.45
C HIS A 666 8.16 -3.69 16.11
N SER A 667 8.54 -4.97 16.03
CA SER A 667 9.73 -5.47 16.72
C SER A 667 11.03 -4.79 16.31
N ASN A 668 11.08 -4.26 15.08
CA ASN A 668 12.24 -3.51 14.58
C ASN A 668 12.34 -2.07 15.11
N SER A 669 11.34 -1.58 15.84
CA SER A 669 11.42 -0.25 16.46
C SER A 669 12.34 -0.30 17.68
N VAL A 670 13.19 0.72 17.83
CA VAL A 670 14.08 0.85 18.99
C VAL A 670 13.31 0.95 20.31
N ASN A 671 12.07 1.46 20.27
CA ASN A 671 11.22 1.63 21.45
C ASN A 671 10.48 0.35 21.84
N ALA A 672 10.50 -0.71 21.01
CA ALA A 672 9.76 -1.94 21.28
C ALA A 672 10.35 -2.77 22.43
N ARG A 673 11.63 -2.56 22.76
CA ARG A 673 12.35 -3.28 23.83
C ARG A 673 12.47 -2.48 25.12
N ASP A 674 12.14 -1.19 25.10
CA ASP A 674 12.21 -0.37 26.30
C ASP A 674 11.16 -0.83 27.32
N SER A 675 11.55 -0.94 28.59
CA SER A 675 10.60 -1.25 29.67
C SER A 675 9.75 -0.04 30.05
N LYS A 676 10.25 1.16 29.75
CA LYS A 676 9.60 2.45 30.03
C LYS A 676 9.99 3.47 28.97
N ILE A 677 9.02 4.24 28.49
CA ILE A 677 9.23 5.39 27.61
C ILE A 677 8.94 6.64 28.46
N PRO A 678 9.93 7.51 28.77
CA PRO A 678 9.76 8.63 29.69
C PRO A 678 9.05 9.85 29.07
N TYR A 679 8.20 9.63 28.07
CA TYR A 679 7.47 10.66 27.34
C TYR A 679 5.97 10.32 27.28
N PRO A 680 5.08 11.32 27.28
CA PRO A 680 3.63 11.10 27.20
C PRO A 680 3.16 10.65 25.82
N TRP A 681 3.93 10.94 24.76
CA TRP A 681 3.52 10.68 23.38
C TRP A 681 4.63 10.06 22.53
N LEU A 682 4.21 9.32 21.51
CA LEU A 682 5.01 8.93 20.37
C LEU A 682 4.41 9.53 19.11
N VAL A 683 5.23 10.02 18.19
CA VAL A 683 4.85 10.27 16.79
C VAL A 683 5.38 9.16 15.90
N PHE A 684 4.61 8.80 14.88
CA PHE A 684 4.93 7.69 13.96
C PHE A 684 4.62 8.05 12.52
N ASN A 685 5.36 7.48 11.57
CA ASN A 685 5.14 7.67 10.15
C ASN A 685 4.06 6.73 9.62
N GLU A 686 4.17 5.43 9.88
CA GLU A 686 3.24 4.42 9.39
C GLU A 686 2.68 3.54 10.50
N LYS A 687 1.38 3.30 10.44
CA LYS A 687 0.70 2.21 11.15
C LYS A 687 0.19 1.19 10.14
N ILE A 688 0.25 -0.09 10.50
CA ILE A 688 -0.23 -1.17 9.64
C ILE A 688 -0.97 -2.23 10.45
N LYS A 689 -2.13 -2.64 9.96
CA LYS A 689 -2.92 -3.74 10.52
C LYS A 689 -2.53 -5.04 9.84
N VAL A 690 -1.96 -5.96 10.61
CA VAL A 690 -1.65 -7.33 10.15
C VAL A 690 -2.47 -8.33 10.94
N ASN A 691 -2.29 -8.31 12.25
CA ASN A 691 -2.88 -9.24 13.22
C ASN A 691 -3.44 -8.46 14.40
N SER A 692 -2.60 -7.53 14.85
CA SER A 692 -2.94 -6.34 15.61
C SER A 692 -2.43 -5.15 14.79
N ILE A 693 -2.59 -3.94 15.32
CA ILE A 693 -2.11 -2.72 14.67
C ILE A 693 -0.72 -2.42 15.22
N PHE A 694 0.23 -2.27 14.31
CA PHE A 694 1.63 -2.03 14.62
C PHE A 694 2.06 -0.67 14.06
N LEU A 695 2.72 0.13 14.90
CA LEU A 695 3.47 1.32 14.48
C LEU A 695 4.85 0.86 14.04
N ARG A 696 5.25 1.18 12.81
CA ARG A 696 6.53 0.69 12.23
C ARG A 696 7.76 1.35 12.84
N ASP A 697 7.63 2.64 13.09
CA ASP A 697 8.66 3.55 13.57
C ASP A 697 8.04 4.50 14.59
N SER A 698 8.86 5.05 15.47
CA SER A 698 8.39 6.02 16.45
C SER A 698 9.48 6.97 16.96
N THR A 699 9.06 8.18 17.34
CA THR A 699 9.85 9.15 18.11
C THR A 699 9.07 9.62 19.31
N ALA A 700 9.66 9.52 20.49
CA ALA A 700 9.06 10.02 21.72
C ALA A 700 9.09 11.56 21.79
N ILE A 701 7.99 12.19 22.20
CA ILE A 701 7.87 13.66 22.28
C ILE A 701 7.15 14.12 23.57
N SER A 702 7.45 15.34 24.01
CA SER A 702 6.84 16.00 25.19
C SER A 702 5.50 16.65 24.86
N ASP A 703 4.76 17.07 25.90
CA ASP A 703 3.54 17.86 25.73
C ASP A 703 3.84 19.22 25.06
N SER A 704 4.94 19.87 25.44
CA SER A 704 5.39 21.16 24.88
C SER A 704 5.62 21.09 23.36
N VAL A 705 6.28 20.01 22.89
CA VAL A 705 6.47 19.75 21.45
C VAL A 705 5.12 19.64 20.76
N LEU A 706 4.20 18.86 21.32
CA LEU A 706 2.90 18.61 20.71
C LEU A 706 2.02 19.87 20.68
N LEU A 707 2.02 20.69 21.73
CA LEU A 707 1.27 21.94 21.80
C LEU A 707 1.70 22.94 20.70
N LEU A 708 3.01 23.06 20.47
CA LEU A 708 3.59 24.00 19.51
C LEU A 708 3.54 23.49 18.06
N PHE A 709 3.79 22.19 17.84
CA PHE A 709 3.99 21.62 16.49
C PHE A 709 2.91 20.60 16.06
N GLY A 710 1.90 20.35 16.90
CA GLY A 710 0.73 19.53 16.58
C GLY A 710 -0.34 20.27 15.77
N GLY A 711 -1.59 19.81 15.85
CA GLY A 711 -2.74 20.43 15.17
C GLY A 711 -3.44 21.50 16.00
N THR A 712 -4.45 22.16 15.43
CA THR A 712 -5.07 23.38 15.98
C THR A 712 -5.47 23.26 17.46
N LEU A 713 -5.09 24.28 18.25
CA LEU A 713 -5.47 24.39 19.66
C LEU A 713 -6.82 25.09 19.82
N SER A 714 -7.69 24.52 20.64
CA SER A 714 -8.96 25.11 21.06
C SER A 714 -9.01 25.24 22.58
N LYS A 715 -9.74 26.24 23.09
CA LYS A 715 -9.94 26.41 24.53
C LYS A 715 -10.87 25.32 25.07
N GLY A 716 -10.52 24.76 26.22
CA GLY A 716 -11.32 23.79 26.95
C GLY A 716 -12.40 24.44 27.81
N ASP A 717 -12.91 23.66 28.76
CA ASP A 717 -14.07 24.03 29.58
C ASP A 717 -13.71 24.94 30.77
N ILE A 718 -12.42 25.01 31.12
CA ILE A 718 -11.88 25.81 32.22
C ILE A 718 -10.65 26.60 31.77
N ASP A 719 -10.29 27.65 32.50
CA ASP A 719 -9.02 28.36 32.27
C ASP A 719 -7.83 27.43 32.47
N GLY A 720 -6.82 27.53 31.59
CA GLY A 720 -5.67 26.62 31.61
C GLY A 720 -5.89 25.26 30.94
N HIS A 721 -7.10 24.98 30.41
CA HIS A 721 -7.40 23.77 29.66
C HIS A 721 -7.35 24.04 28.15
N LEU A 722 -6.50 23.32 27.42
CA LEU A 722 -6.40 23.33 25.97
C LEU A 722 -6.79 21.97 25.38
N LYS A 723 -7.43 21.99 24.20
CA LYS A 723 -7.91 20.80 23.49
C LYS A 723 -7.36 20.79 22.07
N MET A 724 -6.96 19.61 21.59
CA MET A 724 -6.54 19.35 20.21
C MET A 724 -7.29 18.12 19.65
N MET A 725 -7.43 18.04 18.32
CA MET A 725 -8.16 16.97 17.62
C MET A 725 -9.57 16.79 18.18
N GLY A 726 -10.41 17.83 18.19
CA GLY A 726 -11.77 17.74 18.72
C GLY A 726 -11.87 17.36 20.22
N GLY A 727 -10.76 17.47 20.96
CA GLY A 727 -10.68 17.12 22.38
C GLY A 727 -10.36 15.65 22.68
N TYR A 728 -9.77 14.92 21.74
CA TYR A 728 -9.11 13.62 22.02
C TYR A 728 -7.80 13.79 22.79
N LEU A 729 -7.14 14.93 22.58
CA LEU A 729 -5.98 15.36 23.35
C LEU A 729 -6.39 16.56 24.20
N GLU A 730 -6.24 16.42 25.51
CA GLU A 730 -6.51 17.49 26.49
C GLU A 730 -5.23 17.81 27.25
N PHE A 731 -4.96 19.09 27.44
CA PHE A 731 -3.77 19.56 28.14
C PHE A 731 -4.19 20.49 29.27
N PHE A 732 -3.71 20.21 30.47
CA PHE A 732 -4.01 20.97 31.68
C PHE A 732 -2.74 21.66 32.19
N MET A 733 -2.84 22.97 32.41
CA MET A 733 -1.73 23.81 32.86
C MET A 733 -2.23 25.10 33.51
N ASP A 734 -1.31 25.92 34.02
CA ASP A 734 -1.64 27.27 34.51
C ASP A 734 -2.27 28.14 33.40
N PRO A 735 -3.30 28.97 33.69
CA PRO A 735 -3.94 29.82 32.68
C PRO A 735 -3.00 30.78 31.94
N GLY A 736 -1.96 31.30 32.61
CA GLY A 736 -0.93 32.14 31.99
C GLY A 736 -0.09 31.33 30.99
N LEU A 737 0.30 30.12 31.37
CA LEU A 737 1.04 29.20 30.51
C LEU A 737 0.22 28.78 29.27
N ALA A 738 -1.08 28.50 29.45
CA ALA A 738 -1.97 28.18 28.32
C ALA A 738 -2.08 29.35 27.31
N LYS A 739 -2.23 30.58 27.79
CA LYS A 739 -2.26 31.77 26.93
C LYS A 739 -0.94 31.98 26.20
N MET A 740 0.20 31.74 26.88
CA MET A 740 1.53 31.81 26.27
C MET A 740 1.68 30.80 25.13
N TYR A 741 1.32 29.52 25.33
CA TYR A 741 1.36 28.52 24.25
C TYR A 741 0.47 28.90 23.06
N GLN A 742 -0.72 29.46 23.31
CA GLN A 742 -1.59 29.94 22.24
C GLN A 742 -0.98 31.11 21.47
N SER A 743 -0.33 32.06 22.14
CA SER A 743 0.33 33.19 21.47
C SER A 743 1.54 32.73 20.66
N LEU A 744 2.43 31.96 21.28
CA LEU A 744 3.65 31.45 20.63
C LEU A 744 3.30 30.62 19.39
N ARG A 745 2.26 29.78 19.47
CA ARG A 745 1.81 29.00 18.33
C ARG A 745 1.31 29.88 17.19
N ARG A 746 0.49 30.90 17.49
CA ARG A 746 0.00 31.83 16.47
C ARG A 746 1.15 32.57 15.79
N GLU A 747 2.08 33.10 16.58
CA GLU A 747 3.28 33.79 16.06
C GLU A 747 4.15 32.85 15.23
N LEU A 748 4.23 31.57 15.60
CA LEU A 748 4.94 30.56 14.86
C LEU A 748 4.28 30.22 13.52
N ASP A 749 2.95 30.06 13.51
CA ASP A 749 2.18 29.84 12.28
C ASP A 749 2.31 31.05 11.33
N GLU A 750 2.28 32.27 11.86
CA GLU A 750 2.52 33.52 11.11
C GLU A 750 3.93 33.56 10.52
N LEU A 751 4.96 33.18 11.30
CA LEU A 751 6.34 33.09 10.82
C LEU A 751 6.46 32.10 9.65
N PHE A 752 5.84 30.93 9.75
CA PHE A 752 5.86 29.93 8.67
C PHE A 752 5.19 30.45 7.40
N GLN A 753 4.02 31.07 7.52
CA GLN A 753 3.32 31.66 6.37
C GLN A 753 4.16 32.77 5.72
N CYS A 754 4.74 33.66 6.52
CA CYS A 754 5.60 34.75 6.02
C CYS A 754 6.82 34.20 5.27
N LYS A 755 7.50 33.19 5.84
CA LYS A 755 8.67 32.55 5.22
C LYS A 755 8.33 31.80 3.95
N LEU A 756 7.17 31.15 3.87
CA LEU A 756 6.73 30.46 2.64
C LEU A 756 6.29 31.43 1.55
N MET A 757 5.68 32.57 1.91
CA MET A 757 5.32 33.62 0.97
C MET A 757 6.52 34.43 0.49
N ASN A 758 7.53 34.60 1.36
CA ASN A 758 8.79 35.24 1.05
C ASN A 758 9.98 34.33 1.42
N PRO A 759 10.38 33.41 0.52
CA PRO A 759 11.46 32.44 0.79
C PRO A 759 12.79 33.06 1.19
N ARG A 760 13.06 34.29 0.73
CA ARG A 760 14.29 35.05 1.03
C ARG A 760 14.26 35.78 2.38
N MET A 761 13.14 35.73 3.10
CA MET A 761 13.02 36.36 4.42
C MET A 761 14.04 35.76 5.39
N ASP A 762 14.81 36.61 6.06
CA ASP A 762 15.71 36.18 7.12
C ASP A 762 14.91 35.88 8.40
N ILE A 763 14.95 34.62 8.84
CA ILE A 763 14.26 34.17 10.05
C ILE A 763 14.92 34.71 11.33
N HIS A 764 16.19 35.14 11.27
CA HIS A 764 16.90 35.69 12.43
C HIS A 764 16.27 36.99 12.94
N THR A 765 15.47 37.66 12.11
CA THR A 765 14.61 38.78 12.54
C THR A 765 13.61 38.39 13.64
N HIS A 766 13.31 37.09 13.79
CA HIS A 766 12.42 36.53 14.81
C HIS A 766 13.21 35.73 15.87
N HIS A 767 14.47 36.10 16.14
CA HIS A 767 15.36 35.38 17.05
C HIS A 767 14.74 35.17 18.45
N GLU A 768 14.03 36.16 19.00
CA GLU A 768 13.38 36.04 20.32
C GLU A 768 12.35 34.90 20.35
N LEU A 769 11.48 34.82 19.34
CA LEU A 769 10.50 33.74 19.21
C LEU A 769 11.18 32.37 19.08
N LEU A 770 12.20 32.27 18.22
CA LEU A 770 12.94 31.02 18.01
C LEU A 770 13.68 30.59 19.29
N SER A 771 14.25 31.53 20.03
CA SER A 771 14.90 31.25 21.32
C SER A 771 13.88 30.83 22.38
N ALA A 772 12.72 31.48 22.46
CA ALA A 772 11.65 31.12 23.37
C ALA A 772 11.16 29.69 23.12
N ILE A 773 10.94 29.32 21.84
CA ILE A 773 10.56 27.96 21.47
C ILE A 773 11.63 26.96 21.91
N ARG A 774 12.90 27.21 21.60
CA ARG A 774 14.00 26.28 21.94
C ARG A 774 14.18 26.08 23.45
N LEU A 775 13.94 27.12 24.25
CA LEU A 775 13.96 27.03 25.72
C LEU A 775 12.76 26.23 26.27
N LEU A 776 11.61 26.31 25.61
CA LEU A 776 10.38 25.66 26.06
C LEU A 776 10.29 24.18 25.67
N LEU A 777 10.88 23.77 24.54
CA LEU A 777 10.87 22.37 24.10
C LEU A 777 11.41 21.35 25.12
N PRO A 778 12.54 21.60 25.83
CA PRO A 778 13.03 20.70 26.87
C PRO A 778 12.25 20.76 28.18
N GLU A 779 11.47 21.82 28.44
CA GLU A 779 10.71 21.99 29.67
C GLU A 779 9.27 21.51 29.51
N ASP A 780 8.92 20.42 30.19
CA ASP A 780 7.53 19.97 30.25
C ASP A 780 6.89 20.43 31.57
N LYS A 781 6.08 21.50 31.47
CA LYS A 781 5.32 22.09 32.60
C LYS A 781 3.81 21.86 32.46
N CYS A 782 3.41 20.97 31.56
CA CYS A 782 2.01 20.63 31.30
C CYS A 782 1.73 19.16 31.62
N ASN A 783 0.45 18.84 31.76
CA ASN A 783 -0.01 17.47 31.90
C ASN A 783 -1.00 17.16 30.78
N GLY A 784 -0.51 16.50 29.74
CA GLY A 784 -1.33 16.00 28.66
C GLY A 784 -2.06 14.71 29.02
N LYS A 785 -3.30 14.61 28.56
CA LYS A 785 -4.18 13.46 28.76
C LYS A 785 -4.83 13.05 27.46
N PHE A 786 -4.80 11.75 27.19
CA PHE A 786 -5.53 11.14 26.09
C PHE A 786 -6.93 10.71 26.55
N VAL A 787 -7.97 11.18 25.84
CA VAL A 787 -9.38 10.88 26.16
C VAL A 787 -9.97 10.01 25.06
N PHE A 788 -10.14 8.72 25.35
CA PHE A 788 -10.76 7.76 24.43
C PHE A 788 -12.30 7.79 24.57
N ASN A 789 -13.05 7.59 23.47
CA ASN A 789 -14.53 7.57 23.38
C ASN A 789 -15.31 8.91 23.47
N ARG A 790 -14.73 10.05 23.07
CA ARG A 790 -15.52 11.28 22.91
C ARG A 790 -16.34 11.25 21.61
N GLN A 791 -17.64 11.55 21.66
CA GLN A 791 -18.43 11.84 20.46
C GLN A 791 -18.11 13.28 20.03
N VAL A 792 -17.63 13.46 18.79
CA VAL A 792 -17.42 14.79 18.20
C VAL A 792 -18.79 15.40 17.90
N LEU A 793 -19.21 16.37 18.72
CA LEU A 793 -20.36 17.21 18.41
C LEU A 793 -19.92 18.27 17.40
N TYR A 794 -20.27 18.09 16.12
CA TYR A 794 -20.15 19.17 15.15
C TYR A 794 -21.08 20.31 15.60
N LYS A 795 -20.52 21.50 15.81
CA LYS A 795 -21.32 22.71 15.96
C LYS A 795 -21.92 23.05 14.59
N ASP A 796 -23.24 22.99 14.48
CA ASP A 796 -23.98 23.41 13.29
C ASP A 796 -23.55 24.81 12.86
N SER A 797 -22.91 24.90 11.69
CA SER A 797 -22.90 26.13 10.91
C SER A 797 -24.24 26.17 10.16
N LYS A 798 -25.02 27.24 10.39
CA LYS A 798 -26.33 27.45 9.77
C LYS A 798 -26.26 27.22 8.26
N PRO A 799 -27.06 26.33 7.66
CA PRO A 799 -27.14 26.21 6.21
C PRO A 799 -27.88 27.42 5.64
N TYR A 800 -27.27 28.04 4.63
CA TYR A 800 -27.94 28.95 3.71
C TYR A 800 -29.07 28.19 3.00
N ILE A 801 -30.29 28.74 3.06
CA ILE A 801 -31.47 28.20 2.40
C ILE A 801 -31.32 28.43 0.89
N ALA A 802 -30.99 27.38 0.14
CA ALA A 802 -31.30 27.29 -1.28
C ALA A 802 -32.62 26.52 -1.43
N SER A 803 -33.53 27.07 -2.24
CA SER A 803 -34.91 26.63 -2.46
C SER A 803 -35.04 25.13 -2.77
N ALA A 804 -35.97 24.47 -2.07
CA ALA A 804 -36.29 23.06 -2.24
C ALA A 804 -36.96 22.76 -3.62
N PRO A 805 -36.64 21.62 -4.27
CA PRO A 805 -37.44 21.09 -5.38
C PRO A 805 -38.72 20.39 -4.87
N PRO A 806 -39.74 20.17 -5.73
CA PRO A 806 -41.04 19.64 -5.32
C PRO A 806 -40.98 18.15 -4.95
N PRO A 807 -41.93 17.64 -4.13
CA PRO A 807 -41.90 16.27 -3.64
C PRO A 807 -42.30 15.28 -4.74
N ALA A 808 -41.53 14.19 -4.85
CA ALA A 808 -41.83 13.05 -5.70
C ALA A 808 -42.98 12.18 -5.10
N PRO A 809 -43.68 11.38 -5.92
CA PRO A 809 -44.87 10.63 -5.49
C PRO A 809 -44.51 9.46 -4.55
N PRO A 810 -45.45 8.99 -3.72
CA PRO A 810 -45.19 7.95 -2.75
C PRO A 810 -45.25 6.57 -3.43
N GLY A 811 -44.10 5.94 -3.65
CA GLY A 811 -44.07 4.56 -4.14
C GLY A 811 -42.76 4.08 -4.77
N SER A 812 -41.65 4.07 -4.03
CA SER A 812 -40.52 3.14 -4.28
C SER A 812 -39.57 3.15 -3.09
N ARG A 813 -39.66 2.13 -2.22
CA ARG A 813 -38.61 1.86 -1.23
C ARG A 813 -37.40 1.28 -1.96
N LEU A 814 -36.23 1.84 -1.64
CA LEU A 814 -34.86 1.46 -2.05
C LEU A 814 -34.76 0.19 -2.90
N GLU A 815 -34.52 0.35 -4.20
CA GLU A 815 -33.75 -0.64 -4.93
C GLU A 815 -32.26 -0.43 -4.63
N SER A 816 -31.68 -1.52 -4.13
CA SER A 816 -30.32 -1.68 -3.67
C SER A 816 -29.30 -1.64 -4.82
N GLY A 817 -28.32 -0.73 -4.72
CA GLY A 817 -27.05 -0.86 -5.45
C GLY A 817 -26.17 -1.98 -4.85
N PRO A 818 -25.20 -2.52 -5.61
CA PRO A 818 -24.39 -3.65 -5.18
C PRO A 818 -23.25 -3.16 -4.27
N GLY A 819 -23.49 -3.05 -2.97
CA GLY A 819 -22.46 -2.80 -1.98
C GLY A 819 -22.96 -2.28 -0.63
N GLY A 820 -22.90 -3.12 0.41
CA GLY A 820 -22.49 -2.64 1.73
C GLY A 820 -23.51 -2.27 2.82
N ASP A 821 -24.77 -1.96 2.54
CA ASP A 821 -25.70 -1.55 3.62
C ASP A 821 -26.41 -2.75 4.28
N ASN A 822 -25.74 -3.42 5.22
CA ASN A 822 -26.35 -4.47 6.05
C ASN A 822 -26.68 -3.93 7.46
N PRO A 823 -27.98 -3.76 7.81
CA PRO A 823 -28.41 -3.25 9.10
C PRO A 823 -27.89 -4.08 10.29
N LYS A 824 -27.71 -5.39 10.12
CA LYS A 824 -27.18 -6.26 11.19
C LYS A 824 -25.74 -5.90 11.57
N SER A 825 -24.89 -5.54 10.60
CA SER A 825 -23.50 -5.16 10.87
C SER A 825 -23.41 -3.75 11.44
N GLN A 826 -24.26 -2.83 10.99
CA GLN A 826 -24.33 -1.47 11.53
C GLN A 826 -24.76 -1.48 13.00
N LEU A 827 -25.83 -2.20 13.35
CA LEU A 827 -26.31 -2.34 14.73
C LEU A 827 -25.25 -2.98 15.64
N GLN A 828 -24.62 -4.05 15.16
CA GLN A 828 -23.57 -4.74 15.91
C GLN A 828 -22.35 -3.85 16.16
N THR A 829 -21.97 -3.05 15.17
CA THR A 829 -20.86 -2.09 15.29
C THR A 829 -21.19 -1.01 16.30
N LEU A 830 -22.41 -0.45 16.24
CA LEU A 830 -22.89 0.57 17.16
C LEU A 830 -22.90 0.04 18.62
N LEU A 831 -23.43 -1.16 18.85
CA LEU A 831 -23.45 -1.78 20.18
C LEU A 831 -22.04 -2.11 20.69
N THR A 832 -21.13 -2.56 19.81
CA THR A 832 -19.74 -2.84 20.19
C THR A 832 -19.00 -1.56 20.58
N ARG A 833 -19.22 -0.46 19.86
CA ARG A 833 -18.67 0.88 20.20
C ARG A 833 -19.19 1.39 21.54
N ALA A 834 -20.44 1.07 21.89
CA ALA A 834 -21.04 1.37 23.18
C ALA A 834 -20.58 0.43 24.32
N GLY A 835 -19.76 -0.58 24.03
CA GLY A 835 -19.30 -1.57 25.02
C GLY A 835 -20.38 -2.60 25.42
N CYS A 836 -21.41 -2.77 24.61
CA CYS A 836 -22.49 -3.74 24.79
C CYS A 836 -22.17 -5.09 24.10
N ALA A 837 -22.80 -6.17 24.58
CA ALA A 837 -22.73 -7.47 23.91
C ALA A 837 -23.42 -7.43 22.53
N ALA A 838 -23.04 -8.35 21.64
CA ALA A 838 -23.63 -8.44 20.31
C ALA A 838 -25.15 -8.73 20.37
N PRO A 839 -25.95 -8.19 19.43
CA PRO A 839 -27.38 -8.42 19.40
C PRO A 839 -27.69 -9.88 19.00
N THR A 840 -28.64 -10.51 19.69
CA THR A 840 -29.15 -11.85 19.39
C THR A 840 -30.49 -11.76 18.66
N TYR A 841 -30.78 -12.73 17.79
CA TYR A 841 -32.02 -12.73 17.01
C TYR A 841 -32.82 -14.01 17.27
N ARG A 842 -34.10 -13.85 17.59
CA ARG A 842 -35.06 -14.96 17.71
C ARG A 842 -36.09 -14.82 16.61
N THR A 843 -36.11 -15.77 15.68
CA THR A 843 -37.06 -15.74 14.55
C THR A 843 -38.13 -16.80 14.72
N THR A 844 -39.39 -16.41 14.60
CA THR A 844 -40.56 -17.30 14.58
C THR A 844 -41.20 -17.30 13.19
N GLN A 845 -41.65 -18.48 12.75
CA GLN A 845 -42.46 -18.61 11.55
C GLN A 845 -43.93 -18.41 11.94
N LEU A 846 -44.62 -17.55 11.19
CA LEU A 846 -46.02 -17.20 11.37
C LEU A 846 -46.94 -18.14 10.57
N PRO A 847 -48.24 -18.22 10.91
CA PRO A 847 -49.19 -19.11 10.23
C PRO A 847 -49.37 -18.86 8.73
N ASP A 848 -48.99 -17.68 8.24
CA ASP A 848 -49.06 -17.25 6.85
C ASP A 848 -47.75 -17.51 6.05
N ASN A 849 -46.88 -18.39 6.56
CA ASN A 849 -45.55 -18.71 6.00
C ASN A 849 -44.56 -17.53 5.96
N GLN A 850 -44.81 -16.46 6.70
CA GLN A 850 -43.84 -15.37 6.87
C GLN A 850 -43.00 -15.57 8.13
N PHE A 851 -41.81 -14.97 8.16
CA PHE A 851 -40.89 -15.00 9.30
C PHE A 851 -40.90 -13.65 9.99
N ARG A 852 -40.98 -13.64 11.32
CA ARG A 852 -40.82 -12.43 12.13
C ARG A 852 -39.66 -12.63 13.09
N SER A 853 -38.77 -11.64 13.20
CA SER A 853 -37.61 -11.72 14.07
C SER A 853 -37.66 -10.67 15.18
N ILE A 854 -37.21 -11.07 16.36
CA ILE A 854 -36.99 -10.19 17.51
C ILE A 854 -35.48 -10.04 17.68
N CYS A 855 -34.99 -8.80 17.70
CA CYS A 855 -33.63 -8.43 18.02
C CYS A 855 -33.52 -8.12 19.53
N GLU A 856 -32.64 -8.82 20.24
CA GLU A 856 -32.42 -8.66 21.68
C GLU A 856 -31.00 -8.14 21.94
N PHE A 857 -30.87 -7.04 22.70
CA PHE A 857 -29.58 -6.53 23.18
C PHE A 857 -29.78 -5.68 24.43
N ASN A 858 -28.84 -5.73 25.37
CA ASN A 858 -28.85 -4.93 26.61
C ASN A 858 -30.19 -4.94 27.38
N GLY A 859 -30.94 -6.05 27.35
CA GLY A 859 -32.27 -6.19 27.97
C GLY A 859 -33.44 -5.61 27.16
N MET A 860 -33.18 -4.96 26.01
CA MET A 860 -34.20 -4.49 25.07
C MET A 860 -34.56 -5.60 24.08
N GLN A 861 -35.84 -5.67 23.70
CA GLN A 861 -36.33 -6.53 22.63
C GLN A 861 -37.06 -5.68 21.59
N ILE A 862 -36.60 -5.73 20.34
CA ILE A 862 -37.16 -4.95 19.23
C ILE A 862 -37.61 -5.93 18.15
N THR A 863 -38.91 -5.89 17.85
CA THR A 863 -39.55 -6.80 16.90
C THR A 863 -39.60 -6.15 15.52
N GLY A 864 -39.04 -6.82 14.52
CA GLY A 864 -39.18 -6.43 13.11
C GLY A 864 -40.51 -6.86 12.50
N HIS A 865 -40.78 -6.37 11.29
CA HIS A 865 -41.96 -6.73 10.50
C HIS A 865 -41.85 -8.16 9.94
N PRO A 866 -43.00 -8.82 9.67
CA PRO A 866 -43.03 -10.08 8.93
C PRO A 866 -42.35 -9.96 7.56
N CYS A 867 -41.51 -10.93 7.21
CA CYS A 867 -40.78 -10.99 5.94
C CYS A 867 -40.84 -12.40 5.34
N HIS A 868 -40.68 -12.52 4.02
CA HIS A 868 -40.77 -13.80 3.30
C HIS A 868 -39.66 -14.81 3.62
N ASN A 869 -38.55 -14.39 4.24
CA ASN A 869 -37.50 -15.31 4.67
C ASN A 869 -36.85 -14.86 5.99
N LYS A 870 -36.28 -15.82 6.72
CA LYS A 870 -35.63 -15.61 8.01
C LYS A 870 -34.55 -14.51 7.99
N LYS A 871 -33.71 -14.50 6.95
CA LYS A 871 -32.58 -13.56 6.84
C LYS A 871 -33.06 -12.11 6.69
N GLN A 872 -34.16 -11.90 5.97
CA GLN A 872 -34.77 -10.59 5.79
C GLN A 872 -35.49 -10.13 7.06
N ALA A 873 -36.19 -11.04 7.75
CA ALA A 873 -36.82 -10.73 9.04
C ALA A 873 -35.81 -10.29 10.11
N GLU A 874 -34.63 -10.91 10.14
CA GLU A 874 -33.54 -10.50 11.04
C GLU A 874 -32.92 -9.15 10.65
N LYS A 875 -32.79 -8.86 9.34
CA LYS A 875 -32.32 -7.55 8.85
C LYS A 875 -33.31 -6.43 9.17
N ASP A 876 -34.61 -6.69 9.02
CA ASP A 876 -35.67 -5.74 9.35
C ASP A 876 -35.68 -5.42 10.84
N ALA A 877 -35.63 -6.45 11.70
CA ALA A 877 -35.51 -6.25 13.14
C ALA A 877 -34.24 -5.47 13.55
N ALA A 878 -33.15 -5.62 12.80
CA ALA A 878 -31.92 -4.85 13.02
C ALA A 878 -32.04 -3.39 12.55
N ALA A 879 -32.78 -3.14 11.46
CA ALA A 879 -33.06 -1.80 10.96
C ALA A 879 -33.96 -1.02 11.93
N GLU A 880 -35.03 -1.64 12.44
CA GLU A 880 -35.90 -1.08 13.48
C GLU A 880 -35.13 -0.76 14.77
N ALA A 881 -34.20 -1.64 15.14
CA ALA A 881 -33.33 -1.42 16.30
C ALA A 881 -32.37 -0.24 16.08
N LEU A 882 -31.82 -0.10 14.87
CA LEU A 882 -30.99 1.05 14.50
C LEU A 882 -31.80 2.34 14.55
N GLU A 883 -32.98 2.37 13.95
CA GLU A 883 -33.83 3.56 13.88
C GLU A 883 -34.25 4.05 15.27
N ARG A 884 -34.55 3.11 16.20
CA ARG A 884 -34.79 3.46 17.61
C ARG A 884 -33.55 3.99 18.33
N LEU A 885 -32.36 3.50 18.00
CA LEU A 885 -31.10 3.93 18.63
C LEU A 885 -30.55 5.22 18.04
N THR A 886 -30.89 5.56 16.80
CA THR A 886 -30.41 6.78 16.11
C THR A 886 -31.43 7.91 16.12
N GLY A 887 -32.67 7.64 16.57
CA GLY A 887 -33.77 8.61 16.61
C GLY A 887 -34.41 8.78 15.24
N GLY A 888 -35.58 8.17 15.04
CA GLY A 888 -36.38 8.34 13.82
C GLY A 888 -36.76 9.81 13.58
N ASN A 889 -36.84 10.19 12.31
CA ASN A 889 -36.89 11.56 11.77
C ASN A 889 -38.14 12.40 12.13
N ASN A 890 -38.84 12.15 13.24
CA ASN A 890 -40.11 12.81 13.58
C ASN A 890 -40.38 13.05 15.08
N ALA A 891 -39.36 13.17 15.95
CA ALA A 891 -39.58 13.52 17.35
C ALA A 891 -38.74 14.74 17.78
N GLY A 892 -39.42 15.77 18.29
CA GLY A 892 -38.86 17.05 18.69
C GLY A 892 -37.87 17.00 19.86
N ARG A 893 -37.31 18.18 20.15
CA ARG A 893 -36.12 18.56 20.96
C ARG A 893 -35.82 17.90 22.32
N ASP A 894 -36.57 16.90 22.78
CA ASP A 894 -36.37 16.26 24.09
C ASP A 894 -35.75 14.84 24.05
N SER A 895 -35.33 14.33 22.88
CA SER A 895 -34.90 12.92 22.74
C SER A 895 -33.41 12.63 23.05
N ILE A 896 -32.56 13.65 23.19
CA ILE A 896 -31.10 13.47 23.39
C ILE A 896 -30.78 12.82 24.75
N GLY A 897 -31.71 12.88 25.71
CA GLY A 897 -31.60 12.16 26.98
C GLY A 897 -31.83 10.64 26.90
N ASN A 898 -32.55 10.14 25.88
CA ASN A 898 -33.04 8.75 25.85
C ASN A 898 -32.03 7.73 25.28
N THR A 899 -31.19 8.12 24.33
CA THR A 899 -30.15 7.22 23.77
C THR A 899 -29.04 6.93 24.77
N SER A 900 -28.65 7.90 25.60
CA SER A 900 -27.67 7.70 26.67
C SER A 900 -28.21 6.87 27.84
N THR A 901 -29.52 6.85 28.09
CA THR A 901 -30.14 6.00 29.12
C THR A 901 -30.35 4.57 28.63
N MET A 902 -30.67 4.35 27.35
CA MET A 902 -30.86 3.00 26.77
C MET A 902 -29.56 2.18 26.63
N LEU A 903 -28.40 2.84 26.54
CA LEU A 903 -27.09 2.19 26.42
C LEU A 903 -26.31 2.10 27.75
N LYS A 904 -26.90 2.51 28.89
CA LYS A 904 -26.26 2.34 30.21
C LYS A 904 -26.26 0.87 30.63
N LYS A 905 -25.14 0.40 31.21
CA LYS A 905 -25.03 -0.92 31.83
C LYS A 905 -26.06 -1.06 32.95
N SER A 906 -26.95 -2.05 32.86
CA SER A 906 -27.73 -2.50 34.01
C SER A 906 -26.75 -3.01 35.09
N LYS A 907 -26.55 -2.24 36.16
CA LYS A 907 -25.98 -2.75 37.42
C LYS A 907 -27.00 -3.73 38.02
N LYS A 908 -26.94 -5.00 37.62
CA LYS A 908 -27.48 -6.09 38.44
C LYS A 908 -26.32 -6.97 38.91
N SER A 909 -26.17 -6.97 40.22
CA SER A 909 -25.32 -7.80 41.05
C SER A 909 -25.46 -9.29 40.71
N HIS A 910 -24.32 -9.96 40.53
CA HIS A 910 -24.20 -11.38 40.86
C HIS A 910 -23.12 -11.49 41.94
N ASN A 911 -23.59 -11.76 43.16
CA ASN A 911 -22.94 -12.71 44.06
C ASN A 911 -22.92 -14.08 43.38
#